data_AF-A0A8K0DJZ9-F1
#
_entry.id   AF-A0A8K0DJZ9-F1
#
_cell.length_a   1.000
_cell.length_b   1.000
_cell.length_c   1.000
_cell.angle_alpha   90.00
_cell.angle_beta   90.00
_cell.angle_gamma   90.00
#
_symmetry.space_group_name_H-M   'P 1'
#
loop_
_entity.id
_entity.type
_entity.pdbx_description
1 polymer ?
#
loop_
_entity_poly.entity_id
_entity_poly.type
_entity_poly.pdbx_seq_one_letter_code
_entity_poly.pdbx_strand_id
1 'polypeptide(L)'
;MLGNKRIAREVSSIDDKINIEQFLKVSNYEETVRQLDIYYGMVKRQLLRFQSPITGLFPVHSTDTDVGSVRESVYCAAAVWGLYQAYRRIDDDRGKSYELGQSAVKCMRGILQCWIKQTARIELFKKNQCNAHSLHVKFHLTKGDQVFSDDEYHHLQIDVISVYLIFLVQMITSGLQIIYTQDEVAFIQNLVYYVERAYRTPDYGMWERGSKYNDGTSEIHASSIGMAKSALEAINGCNLFGEKGASWSVVYVDIDAHNRNRSIFETMLPRESSSKEVDAALLPTISFPAFGSHEETLYGQTKNNIIKKLKGDYGFKRYSRDGFKTVIEDPERRYYKIGEIKDFENIECEWPLFYIFMIIDGVFKSLPDQIEEYQELLKARMLVDQYGDPVIPMYYYVPEDYIEQERAEPHSISRRPAQEAGLYLWNQAMFVLAQLLTAGLLHINELDPIRRYLPSYNRPKKGGRYSAFQAKPSVGTATDLVVQIVLIAESMRLQAMMATYGIQTQTPHEVEPVQIWSSTQLVQVYQNLGVNYKLGLHGRPGRPIGSLGTSKVYRVCGMTVLCYPLIFEVSEFYLYRDMALLIDDIKTELQFVGRYWRLSGRPTVCLLIREEHMRDPQFKAMLDLLAMLKKGHCDGVKVRIGRLQNLISSSCVEHLDFMNVLDFPYHKFTQFKQLEHEYIGYQSLTDVPKIVHIQEELKSYESFQNKPNHEILDEIKIIENIYARCQLYGILLKREGSNYKIGSATIGEHLHQLYHQAGCMRHWAAVRYTSSLLHHTVDSISPFITAVLVHGKQLTVGVIGQKETVFDKPMTPAEIEIVVYDTIQPYDVIQAVLQQEVILYCGRLISTNPEMFRGILKIRVGWVVEALRLYLKFSGSSKQIEDHSPYEVRQLIDKVLSIKEWAAKEKLTALHRRQLEGCLCRVPSSFYNQVWDVMMRTPQGIKVMGNVIPQQPTLSNMTRSEITFALIVEQMLNHIQLPEYRQLIVELLSIVATILARNPELSFNHPLDLEQLIKDAAYMYSKDNNLEGSKVSYLFETSNVQCTGYLARAIVNNLLKEGQLTKDIGDEAEVCNIS
;
A
#
# COMPACT_ATOMS: atom_id res chain seq x y z
N MET A 1 -73.67 -45.32 -29.24
CA MET A 1 -73.83 -45.54 -30.69
C MET A 1 -73.08 -44.41 -31.40
N LEU A 2 -71.81 -44.61 -31.76
CA LEU A 2 -71.33 -45.14 -33.05
C LEU A 2 -71.60 -44.18 -34.22
N GLY A 3 -70.53 -43.59 -34.78
CA GLY A 3 -70.59 -42.76 -35.98
C GLY A 3 -69.26 -42.11 -36.39
N ASN A 4 -68.24 -42.94 -36.67
CA ASN A 4 -66.96 -42.57 -37.30
C ASN A 4 -67.11 -41.92 -38.69
N LYS A 5 -66.23 -40.97 -39.05
CA LYS A 5 -65.63 -40.88 -40.40
C LYS A 5 -64.16 -40.40 -40.33
N ARG A 6 -63.32 -41.17 -41.02
CA ARG A 6 -61.84 -41.12 -41.17
C ARG A 6 -61.37 -40.07 -42.18
N ILE A 7 -60.05 -39.80 -42.16
CA ILE A 7 -59.02 -39.72 -43.25
C ILE A 7 -57.93 -38.75 -42.72
N ALA A 8 -56.60 -38.95 -42.73
CA ALA A 8 -55.66 -39.98 -43.16
C ALA A 8 -54.35 -39.82 -42.34
N ARG A 9 -53.47 -40.84 -42.44
CA ARG A 9 -52.15 -40.97 -41.80
C ARG A 9 -51.19 -39.80 -42.07
N GLU A 10 -50.48 -39.38 -41.03
CA GLU A 10 -49.03 -39.14 -41.08
C GLU A 10 -48.40 -39.82 -39.85
N VAL A 11 -47.65 -40.90 -40.12
CA VAL A 11 -46.72 -41.50 -39.18
C VAL A 11 -45.33 -41.14 -39.70
N SER A 12 -44.76 -40.06 -39.18
CA SER A 12 -43.31 -39.81 -39.12
C SER A 12 -43.05 -39.23 -37.72
N SER A 13 -42.74 -40.10 -36.77
CA SER A 13 -41.38 -40.51 -36.41
C SER A 13 -40.79 -39.57 -35.34
N ILE A 14 -41.01 -39.95 -34.08
CA ILE A 14 -40.31 -39.43 -32.90
C ILE A 14 -38.81 -39.78 -32.99
N ASP A 15 -38.46 -40.84 -33.72
CA ASP A 15 -37.09 -41.27 -34.00
C ASP A 15 -36.32 -40.28 -34.90
N ASP A 16 -36.98 -39.57 -35.82
CA ASP A 16 -36.31 -38.56 -36.66
C ASP A 16 -35.93 -37.31 -35.88
N LYS A 17 -36.70 -36.91 -34.86
CA LYS A 17 -36.34 -35.79 -33.98
C LYS A 17 -35.17 -36.12 -33.05
N ILE A 18 -35.13 -37.35 -32.54
CA ILE A 18 -34.02 -37.85 -31.71
C ILE A 18 -32.75 -37.99 -32.58
N ASN A 19 -32.88 -38.50 -33.80
CA ASN A 19 -31.78 -38.54 -34.76
C ASN A 19 -31.29 -37.15 -35.15
N ILE A 20 -32.17 -36.17 -35.38
CA ILE A 20 -31.77 -34.79 -35.72
C ILE A 20 -31.05 -34.12 -34.54
N GLU A 21 -31.52 -34.26 -33.29
CA GLU A 21 -30.80 -33.75 -32.12
C GLU A 21 -29.45 -34.44 -31.89
N GLN A 22 -29.39 -35.75 -32.16
CA GLN A 22 -28.15 -36.52 -32.05
C GLN A 22 -27.17 -36.15 -33.18
N PHE A 23 -27.65 -35.98 -34.42
CA PHE A 23 -26.87 -35.46 -35.55
C PHE A 23 -26.41 -34.02 -35.31
N LEU A 24 -27.26 -33.14 -34.76
CA LEU A 24 -26.88 -31.77 -34.39
C LEU A 24 -25.82 -31.75 -33.27
N LYS A 25 -25.91 -32.66 -32.29
CA LYS A 25 -24.89 -32.82 -31.25
C LYS A 25 -23.57 -33.37 -31.83
N VAL A 26 -23.63 -34.34 -32.75
CA VAL A 26 -22.46 -34.93 -33.41
C VAL A 26 -21.82 -33.93 -34.38
N SER A 27 -22.60 -33.19 -35.18
CA SER A 27 -22.08 -32.16 -36.08
C SER A 27 -21.50 -30.97 -35.32
N ASN A 28 -22.10 -30.58 -34.20
CA ASN A 28 -21.58 -29.53 -33.32
C ASN A 28 -20.30 -30.00 -32.60
N TYR A 29 -20.21 -31.30 -32.27
CA TYR A 29 -18.99 -31.90 -31.73
C TYR A 29 -17.85 -31.94 -32.76
N GLU A 30 -18.11 -32.44 -33.98
CA GLU A 30 -17.12 -32.46 -35.06
C GLU A 30 -16.63 -31.05 -35.43
N GLU A 31 -17.53 -30.06 -35.47
CA GLU A 31 -17.15 -28.67 -35.71
C GLU A 31 -16.32 -28.09 -34.55
N THR A 32 -16.68 -28.39 -33.30
CA THR A 32 -15.89 -27.99 -32.12
C THR A 32 -14.47 -28.58 -32.18
N VAL A 33 -14.36 -29.87 -32.49
CA VAL A 33 -13.05 -30.55 -32.66
C VAL A 33 -12.25 -29.90 -33.79
N ARG A 34 -12.89 -29.62 -34.94
CA ARG A 34 -12.25 -28.95 -36.07
C ARG A 34 -11.70 -27.57 -35.69
N GLN A 35 -12.47 -26.78 -34.94
CA GLN A 35 -12.03 -25.46 -34.47
C GLN A 35 -10.87 -25.57 -33.47
N LEU A 36 -10.95 -26.49 -32.52
CA LEU A 36 -9.84 -26.76 -31.57
C LEU A 36 -8.57 -27.23 -32.27
N ASP A 37 -8.69 -27.99 -33.36
CA ASP A 37 -7.55 -28.46 -34.16
C ASP A 37 -6.83 -27.31 -34.88
N ILE A 38 -7.57 -26.29 -35.32
CA ILE A 38 -6.98 -25.06 -35.88
C ILE A 38 -6.14 -24.36 -34.81
N TYR A 39 -6.70 -24.13 -33.62
CA TYR A 39 -5.96 -23.50 -32.52
C TYR A 39 -4.79 -24.34 -32.03
N TYR A 40 -4.91 -25.67 -32.02
CA TYR A 40 -3.79 -26.57 -31.71
C TYR A 40 -2.67 -26.45 -32.72
N GLY A 41 -2.98 -26.40 -34.03
CA GLY A 41 -2.00 -26.13 -35.08
C GLY A 41 -1.29 -24.79 -34.87
N MET A 42 -2.04 -23.73 -34.56
CA MET A 42 -1.50 -22.40 -34.28
C MET A 42 -0.58 -22.40 -33.04
N VAL A 43 -1.03 -22.98 -31.92
CA VAL A 43 -0.24 -23.11 -30.69
C VAL A 43 1.04 -23.93 -30.92
N LYS A 44 0.98 -24.99 -31.72
CA LYS A 44 2.16 -25.78 -32.11
C LYS A 44 3.18 -24.94 -32.88
N ARG A 45 2.74 -24.19 -33.90
CA ARG A 45 3.62 -23.42 -34.79
C ARG A 45 4.16 -22.16 -34.14
N GLN A 46 3.33 -21.43 -33.39
CA GLN A 46 3.64 -20.11 -32.87
C GLN A 46 4.13 -20.09 -31.42
N LEU A 47 3.79 -21.09 -30.59
CA LEU A 47 4.20 -21.16 -29.18
C LEU A 47 5.10 -22.37 -28.90
N LEU A 48 4.55 -23.59 -28.94
CA LEU A 48 5.22 -24.80 -28.45
C LEU A 48 6.55 -25.11 -29.16
N ARG A 49 6.68 -24.74 -30.43
CA ARG A 49 7.95 -24.86 -31.17
C ARG A 49 9.10 -24.09 -30.51
N PHE A 50 8.81 -23.01 -29.79
CA PHE A 50 9.79 -22.15 -29.11
C PHE A 50 9.90 -22.46 -27.61
N GLN A 51 9.17 -23.47 -27.11
CA GLN A 51 9.36 -23.94 -25.75
C GLN A 51 10.69 -24.68 -25.63
N SER A 52 11.50 -24.32 -24.64
CA SER A 52 12.74 -25.05 -24.36
C SER A 52 12.44 -26.53 -24.03
N PRO A 53 13.11 -27.49 -24.70
CA PRO A 53 12.92 -28.90 -24.42
C PRO A 53 13.57 -29.34 -23.10
N ILE A 54 14.40 -28.50 -22.47
CA ILE A 54 15.06 -28.83 -21.20
C ILE A 54 14.32 -28.17 -20.05
N THR A 55 14.26 -26.83 -20.06
CA THR A 55 13.67 -26.08 -18.94
C THR A 55 12.15 -25.92 -19.09
N GLY A 56 11.61 -25.95 -20.30
CA GLY A 56 10.20 -25.60 -20.55
C GLY A 56 9.92 -24.10 -20.64
N LEU A 57 10.93 -23.24 -20.47
CA LEU A 57 10.82 -21.78 -20.59
C LEU A 57 10.59 -21.34 -22.05
N PHE A 58 10.04 -20.15 -22.20
CA PHE A 58 9.85 -19.45 -23.47
C PHE A 58 10.67 -18.15 -23.51
N PRO A 59 11.21 -17.77 -24.68
CA PRO A 59 11.83 -16.47 -24.87
C PRO A 59 10.79 -15.34 -24.95
N VAL A 60 11.27 -14.09 -25.01
CA VAL A 60 10.42 -12.92 -25.30
C VAL A 60 10.00 -12.91 -26.77
N HIS A 61 10.99 -13.04 -27.65
CA HIS A 61 10.82 -13.14 -29.10
C HIS A 61 11.18 -14.54 -29.58
N SER A 62 10.49 -15.05 -30.58
CA SER A 62 10.72 -16.39 -31.12
C SER A 62 12.11 -16.63 -31.72
N THR A 63 12.88 -15.57 -31.96
CA THR A 63 14.26 -15.63 -32.48
C THR A 63 15.32 -15.74 -31.39
N ASP A 64 14.98 -15.46 -30.14
CA ASP A 64 15.92 -15.61 -29.03
C ASP A 64 16.02 -17.09 -28.64
N THR A 65 17.24 -17.63 -28.79
CA THR A 65 17.56 -19.04 -28.54
C THR A 65 18.29 -19.25 -27.23
N ASP A 66 18.71 -18.17 -26.56
CA ASP A 66 19.55 -18.23 -25.38
C ASP A 66 18.81 -17.81 -24.10
N VAL A 67 17.97 -16.78 -24.17
CA VAL A 67 17.36 -16.15 -22.98
C VAL A 67 15.85 -16.40 -22.92
N GLY A 68 15.43 -17.02 -21.82
CA GLY A 68 14.04 -17.25 -21.44
C GLY A 68 13.56 -16.18 -20.47
N SER A 69 12.27 -15.90 -20.52
CA SER A 69 11.63 -14.90 -19.66
C SER A 69 10.48 -15.50 -18.88
N VAL A 70 10.42 -15.25 -17.57
CA VAL A 70 9.40 -15.83 -16.70
C VAL A 70 8.00 -15.32 -17.05
N ARG A 71 7.82 -14.01 -17.30
CA ARG A 71 6.51 -13.41 -17.63
C ARG A 71 5.91 -14.05 -18.88
N GLU A 72 6.66 -14.02 -19.98
CA GLU A 72 6.23 -14.60 -21.26
C GLU A 72 6.02 -16.10 -21.13
N SER A 73 6.87 -16.80 -20.37
CA SER A 73 6.70 -18.22 -20.09
C SER A 73 5.37 -18.53 -19.38
N VAL A 74 4.97 -17.73 -18.39
CA VAL A 74 3.69 -17.91 -17.67
C VAL A 74 2.51 -17.66 -18.59
N TYR A 75 2.51 -16.60 -19.41
CA TYR A 75 1.41 -16.35 -20.35
C TYR A 75 1.35 -17.39 -21.48
N CYS A 76 2.49 -17.84 -22.01
CA CYS A 76 2.53 -18.95 -22.97
C CYS A 76 1.97 -20.24 -22.35
N ALA A 77 2.37 -20.57 -21.11
CA ALA A 77 1.81 -21.70 -20.39
C ALA A 77 0.31 -21.54 -20.13
N ALA A 78 -0.17 -20.32 -19.85
CA ALA A 78 -1.59 -20.03 -19.68
C ALA A 78 -2.39 -20.26 -20.96
N ALA A 79 -1.86 -19.87 -22.13
CA ALA A 79 -2.50 -20.12 -23.43
C ALA A 79 -2.56 -21.61 -23.78
N VAL A 80 -1.43 -22.32 -23.60
CA VAL A 80 -1.36 -23.78 -23.78
C VAL A 80 -2.32 -24.50 -22.83
N TRP A 81 -2.39 -24.05 -21.57
CA TRP A 81 -3.30 -24.57 -20.56
C TRP A 81 -4.77 -24.26 -20.87
N GLY A 82 -5.08 -23.07 -21.39
CA GLY A 82 -6.43 -22.70 -21.82
C GLY A 82 -6.93 -23.61 -22.95
N LEU A 83 -6.06 -23.93 -23.91
CA LEU A 83 -6.38 -24.91 -24.95
C LEU A 83 -6.51 -26.33 -24.38
N TYR A 84 -5.65 -26.73 -23.43
CA TYR A 84 -5.80 -27.99 -22.70
C TYR A 84 -7.18 -28.11 -22.03
N GLN A 85 -7.65 -27.05 -21.35
CA GLN A 85 -8.96 -27.04 -20.71
C GLN A 85 -10.09 -27.19 -21.73
N ALA A 86 -9.97 -26.53 -22.89
CA ALA A 86 -10.93 -26.68 -23.98
C ALA A 86 -10.96 -28.11 -24.55
N TYR A 87 -9.80 -28.74 -24.76
CA TYR A 87 -9.70 -30.14 -25.16
C TYR A 87 -10.21 -31.11 -24.09
N ARG A 88 -9.97 -30.83 -22.81
CA ARG A 88 -10.42 -31.71 -21.72
C ARG A 88 -11.94 -31.81 -21.64
N ARG A 89 -12.67 -30.83 -22.17
CA ARG A 89 -14.13 -30.87 -22.27
C ARG A 89 -14.62 -31.89 -23.31
N ILE A 90 -13.76 -32.30 -24.24
CA ILE A 90 -14.06 -33.35 -25.22
C ILE A 90 -13.40 -34.67 -24.81
N ASP A 91 -14.18 -35.75 -24.79
CA ASP A 91 -13.74 -37.06 -24.25
C ASP A 91 -12.71 -37.81 -25.14
N ASP A 92 -12.64 -37.51 -26.45
CA ASP A 92 -11.70 -38.15 -27.40
C ASP A 92 -10.93 -37.10 -28.21
N ASP A 93 -9.76 -36.73 -27.71
CA ASP A 93 -8.87 -35.73 -28.31
C ASP A 93 -7.59 -36.32 -28.89
N ARG A 94 -7.50 -37.65 -28.97
CA ARG A 94 -6.32 -38.41 -29.43
C ARG A 94 -5.03 -38.06 -28.67
N GLY A 95 -5.12 -37.68 -27.39
CA GLY A 95 -3.98 -37.40 -26.51
C GLY A 95 -3.45 -35.97 -26.56
N LYS A 96 -4.10 -35.06 -27.29
CA LYS A 96 -3.68 -33.65 -27.41
C LYS A 96 -3.72 -32.90 -26.06
N SER A 97 -4.77 -33.12 -25.25
CA SER A 97 -4.90 -32.60 -23.89
C SER A 97 -3.72 -33.03 -23.04
N TYR A 98 -3.35 -34.31 -23.06
CA TYR A 98 -2.22 -34.79 -22.27
C TYR A 98 -0.94 -34.06 -22.65
N GLU A 99 -0.66 -33.91 -23.95
CA GLU A 99 0.51 -33.18 -24.43
C GLU A 99 0.52 -31.71 -23.96
N LEU A 100 -0.57 -30.98 -24.18
CA LEU A 100 -0.72 -29.58 -23.80
C LEU A 100 -0.58 -29.40 -22.28
N GLY A 101 -1.23 -30.26 -21.50
CA GLY A 101 -1.15 -30.27 -20.04
C GLY A 101 0.29 -30.49 -19.54
N GLN A 102 1.01 -31.47 -20.12
CA GLN A 102 2.41 -31.72 -19.76
C GLN A 102 3.35 -30.58 -20.19
N SER A 103 3.08 -29.93 -21.32
CA SER A 103 3.84 -28.74 -21.74
C SER A 103 3.68 -27.57 -20.75
N ALA A 104 2.46 -27.29 -20.30
CA ALA A 104 2.19 -26.27 -19.29
C ALA A 104 2.85 -26.61 -17.95
N VAL A 105 2.74 -27.86 -17.49
CA VAL A 105 3.42 -28.35 -16.27
C VAL A 105 4.93 -28.18 -16.39
N LYS A 106 5.52 -28.56 -17.53
CA LYS A 106 6.97 -28.44 -17.76
C LYS A 106 7.44 -26.99 -17.66
N CYS A 107 6.72 -26.05 -18.26
CA CYS A 107 7.03 -24.62 -18.16
C CYS A 107 7.02 -24.12 -16.71
N MET A 108 5.91 -24.37 -15.98
CA MET A 108 5.75 -23.90 -14.60
C MET A 108 6.76 -24.54 -13.64
N ARG A 109 7.14 -25.79 -13.88
CA ARG A 109 8.22 -26.48 -13.17
C ARG A 109 9.60 -25.93 -13.53
N GLY A 110 9.84 -25.61 -14.79
CA GLY A 110 11.06 -24.96 -15.26
C GLY A 110 11.38 -23.69 -14.50
N ILE A 111 10.39 -22.80 -14.40
CA ILE A 111 10.46 -21.55 -13.64
C ILE A 111 10.82 -21.85 -12.17
N LEU A 112 10.09 -22.80 -11.55
CA LEU A 112 10.33 -23.20 -10.16
C LEU A 112 11.77 -23.69 -9.93
N GLN A 113 12.29 -24.54 -10.81
CA GLN A 113 13.65 -25.07 -10.71
C GLN A 113 14.70 -23.96 -10.86
N CYS A 114 14.48 -23.00 -11.77
CA CYS A 114 15.35 -21.84 -11.92
C CYS A 114 15.40 -20.99 -10.63
N TRP A 115 14.24 -20.76 -9.99
CA TRP A 115 14.19 -20.03 -8.73
C TRP A 115 14.70 -20.80 -7.51
N ILE A 116 14.53 -22.12 -7.45
CA ILE A 116 15.10 -22.95 -6.37
C ILE A 116 16.63 -22.85 -6.34
N LYS A 117 17.30 -22.74 -7.49
CA LYS A 117 18.75 -22.45 -7.56
C LYS A 117 19.12 -21.10 -6.93
N GLN A 118 18.17 -20.18 -6.75
CA GLN A 118 18.36 -18.85 -6.19
C GLN A 118 17.90 -18.71 -4.73
N THR A 119 17.70 -19.81 -4.01
CA THR A 119 17.07 -19.78 -2.68
C THR A 119 17.75 -18.83 -1.69
N ALA A 120 19.08 -18.72 -1.71
CA ALA A 120 19.82 -17.78 -0.85
C ALA A 120 19.40 -16.31 -1.03
N ARG A 121 18.97 -15.92 -2.23
CA ARG A 121 18.49 -14.56 -2.53
C ARG A 121 17.17 -14.28 -1.81
N ILE A 122 16.27 -15.28 -1.71
CA ILE A 122 14.99 -15.14 -1.00
C ILE A 122 15.20 -14.84 0.48
N GLU A 123 16.14 -15.52 1.14
CA GLU A 123 16.46 -15.27 2.54
C GLU A 123 16.94 -13.83 2.79
N LEU A 124 17.82 -13.33 1.92
CA LEU A 124 18.30 -11.94 1.98
C LEU A 124 17.18 -10.95 1.66
N PHE A 125 16.33 -11.26 0.68
CA PHE A 125 15.22 -10.40 0.28
C PHE A 125 14.18 -10.23 1.39
N LYS A 126 13.86 -11.29 2.13
CA LYS A 126 12.92 -11.23 3.27
C LYS A 126 13.30 -10.19 4.33
N LYS A 127 14.60 -9.89 4.45
CA LYS A 127 15.18 -8.88 5.36
C LYS A 127 15.30 -7.50 4.71
N ASN A 128 15.86 -7.44 3.49
CA ASN A 128 16.35 -6.19 2.90
C ASN A 128 15.43 -5.60 1.81
N GLN A 129 14.66 -6.44 1.10
CA GLN A 129 13.66 -6.00 0.11
C GLN A 129 14.20 -5.08 -0.99
N CYS A 130 15.38 -5.39 -1.53
CA CYS A 130 16.11 -4.55 -2.48
C CYS A 130 16.49 -5.31 -3.77
N ASN A 131 16.86 -4.57 -4.82
CA ASN A 131 17.18 -5.13 -6.14
C ASN A 131 18.28 -6.20 -6.10
N ALA A 132 19.36 -5.94 -5.35
CA ALA A 132 20.52 -6.85 -5.20
C ALA A 132 20.20 -8.24 -4.62
N HIS A 133 19.00 -8.43 -4.06
CA HIS A 133 18.55 -9.71 -3.50
C HIS A 133 17.27 -10.21 -4.15
N SER A 134 16.78 -9.54 -5.19
CA SER A 134 15.56 -9.94 -5.90
C SER A 134 15.75 -11.25 -6.66
N LEU A 135 14.68 -12.02 -6.85
CA LEU A 135 14.74 -13.18 -7.74
C LEU A 135 14.89 -12.74 -9.19
N HIS A 136 15.74 -13.42 -9.95
CA HIS A 136 15.85 -13.13 -11.38
C HIS A 136 14.59 -13.58 -12.13
N VAL A 137 14.31 -12.89 -13.22
CA VAL A 137 13.15 -13.14 -14.10
C VAL A 137 13.54 -13.48 -15.53
N LYS A 138 14.84 -13.48 -15.83
CA LYS A 138 15.45 -13.92 -17.09
C LYS A 138 16.45 -15.02 -16.80
N PHE A 139 16.41 -16.10 -17.58
CA PHE A 139 17.23 -17.29 -17.38
C PHE A 139 17.69 -17.87 -18.70
N HIS A 140 18.78 -18.62 -18.69
CA HIS A 140 19.22 -19.29 -19.90
C HIS A 140 18.20 -20.39 -20.28
N LEU A 141 17.68 -20.37 -21.52
CA LEU A 141 16.65 -21.29 -22.00
C LEU A 141 17.02 -22.77 -21.80
N THR A 142 18.27 -23.17 -21.99
CA THR A 142 18.68 -24.57 -21.91
C THR A 142 19.20 -24.96 -20.53
N LYS A 143 20.00 -24.10 -19.88
CA LYS A 143 20.64 -24.41 -18.60
C LYS A 143 19.79 -24.03 -17.38
N GLY A 144 18.90 -23.04 -17.51
CA GLY A 144 18.15 -22.45 -16.41
C GLY A 144 19.08 -21.74 -15.40
N ASP A 145 20.18 -21.18 -15.88
CA ASP A 145 21.15 -20.43 -15.08
C ASP A 145 20.92 -18.92 -15.25
N GLN A 146 21.51 -18.13 -14.36
CA GLN A 146 21.46 -16.66 -14.43
C GLN A 146 22.17 -16.18 -15.70
N VAL A 147 21.57 -15.22 -16.41
CA VAL A 147 22.13 -14.65 -17.65
C VAL A 147 22.67 -13.26 -17.42
N PHE A 148 21.91 -12.43 -16.71
CA PHE A 148 22.28 -11.05 -16.41
C PHE A 148 22.67 -10.92 -14.94
N SER A 149 23.63 -10.03 -14.67
CA SER A 149 23.89 -9.57 -13.32
C SER A 149 22.83 -8.58 -12.85
N ASP A 150 22.78 -8.33 -11.53
CA ASP A 150 21.84 -7.39 -10.91
C ASP A 150 22.04 -5.94 -11.39
N ASP A 151 23.25 -5.61 -11.83
CA ASP A 151 23.61 -4.31 -12.37
C ASP A 151 23.26 -4.19 -13.86
N GLU A 152 23.19 -5.30 -14.61
CA GLU A 152 22.84 -5.31 -16.04
C GLU A 152 21.34 -5.36 -16.28
N TYR A 153 20.56 -5.86 -15.33
CA TYR A 153 19.12 -6.05 -15.52
C TYR A 153 18.30 -5.84 -14.25
N HIS A 154 17.13 -5.20 -14.41
CA HIS A 154 16.19 -4.89 -13.34
C HIS A 154 15.32 -6.10 -12.97
N HIS A 155 15.87 -7.01 -12.16
CA HIS A 155 15.21 -8.25 -11.76
C HIS A 155 14.10 -8.07 -10.72
N LEU A 156 14.11 -6.99 -9.94
CA LEU A 156 13.07 -6.73 -8.95
C LEU A 156 11.74 -6.36 -9.62
N GLN A 157 10.92 -7.39 -9.88
CA GLN A 157 9.58 -7.31 -10.49
C GLN A 157 8.61 -8.18 -9.70
N ILE A 158 7.84 -7.57 -8.79
CA ILE A 158 6.96 -8.32 -7.87
C ILE A 158 5.76 -8.93 -8.61
N ASP A 159 5.30 -8.26 -9.65
CA ASP A 159 4.20 -8.70 -10.49
C ASP A 159 4.48 -10.04 -11.20
N VAL A 160 5.74 -10.31 -11.59
CA VAL A 160 6.13 -11.59 -12.23
C VAL A 160 5.99 -12.78 -11.29
N ILE A 161 6.46 -12.66 -10.04
CA ILE A 161 6.28 -13.71 -9.04
C ILE A 161 4.78 -13.89 -8.74
N SER A 162 4.05 -12.78 -8.69
CA SER A 162 2.62 -12.78 -8.37
C SER A 162 1.78 -13.44 -9.47
N VAL A 163 2.03 -13.16 -10.75
CA VAL A 163 1.34 -13.81 -11.87
C VAL A 163 1.64 -15.32 -11.94
N TYR A 164 2.88 -15.73 -11.60
CA TYR A 164 3.23 -17.14 -11.45
C TYR A 164 2.38 -17.82 -10.37
N LEU A 165 2.27 -17.25 -9.17
CA LEU A 165 1.47 -17.82 -8.08
C LEU A 165 -0.03 -17.88 -8.45
N ILE A 166 -0.53 -16.87 -9.15
CA ILE A 166 -1.89 -16.80 -9.68
C ILE A 166 -2.19 -18.00 -10.59
N PHE A 167 -1.35 -18.25 -11.60
CA PHE A 167 -1.56 -19.33 -12.56
C PHE A 167 -1.21 -20.70 -11.98
N LEU A 168 -0.22 -20.79 -11.07
CA LEU A 168 0.08 -22.01 -10.33
C LEU A 168 -1.17 -22.54 -9.61
N VAL A 169 -1.87 -21.67 -8.87
CA VAL A 169 -3.10 -22.05 -8.17
C VAL A 169 -4.21 -22.45 -9.14
N GLN A 170 -4.40 -21.71 -10.23
CA GLN A 170 -5.43 -22.02 -11.23
C GLN A 170 -5.18 -23.37 -11.92
N MET A 171 -3.94 -23.62 -12.34
CA MET A 171 -3.53 -24.88 -12.99
C MET A 171 -3.63 -26.07 -12.04
N ILE A 172 -3.16 -25.96 -10.78
CA ILE A 172 -3.33 -27.01 -9.76
C ILE A 172 -4.80 -27.26 -9.47
N THR A 173 -5.60 -26.20 -9.36
CA THR A 173 -7.04 -26.31 -9.13
C THR A 173 -7.77 -26.94 -10.31
N SER A 174 -7.23 -26.82 -11.53
CA SER A 174 -7.75 -27.57 -12.68
C SER A 174 -7.35 -29.05 -12.65
N GLY A 175 -6.43 -29.47 -11.78
CA GLY A 175 -6.01 -30.87 -11.64
C GLY A 175 -4.64 -31.20 -12.24
N LEU A 176 -3.91 -30.20 -12.74
CA LEU A 176 -2.50 -30.37 -13.13
C LEU A 176 -1.62 -30.54 -11.89
N GLN A 177 -0.69 -31.49 -11.94
CA GLN A 177 0.29 -31.70 -10.88
C GLN A 177 1.59 -30.98 -11.22
N ILE A 178 1.84 -29.85 -10.55
CA ILE A 178 3.02 -29.01 -10.78
C ILE A 178 4.06 -29.16 -9.66
N ILE A 179 3.61 -29.27 -8.40
CA ILE A 179 4.47 -29.42 -7.22
C ILE A 179 4.51 -30.90 -6.81
N TYR A 180 5.69 -31.44 -6.54
CA TYR A 180 5.93 -32.88 -6.28
C TYR A 180 6.55 -33.17 -4.93
N THR A 181 7.26 -32.22 -4.31
CA THR A 181 8.00 -32.46 -3.07
C THR A 181 7.65 -31.47 -1.97
N GLN A 182 7.90 -31.85 -0.72
CA GLN A 182 7.76 -30.96 0.43
C GLN A 182 8.79 -29.81 0.40
N ASP A 183 9.97 -30.05 -0.21
CA ASP A 183 10.99 -29.02 -0.39
C ASP A 183 10.46 -27.90 -1.32
N GLU A 184 9.78 -28.26 -2.41
CA GLU A 184 9.10 -27.31 -3.30
C GLU A 184 7.92 -26.59 -2.61
N VAL A 185 7.15 -27.28 -1.75
CA VAL A 185 6.09 -26.63 -0.93
C VAL A 185 6.68 -25.53 -0.05
N ALA A 186 7.76 -25.83 0.67
CA ALA A 186 8.43 -24.86 1.53
C ALA A 186 8.98 -23.68 0.72
N PHE A 187 9.49 -23.93 -0.49
CA PHE A 187 9.93 -22.88 -1.41
C PHE A 187 8.78 -21.95 -1.82
N ILE A 188 7.64 -22.50 -2.25
CA ILE A 188 6.45 -21.70 -2.60
C ILE A 188 5.94 -20.89 -1.40
N GLN A 189 5.96 -21.46 -0.19
CA GLN A 189 5.62 -20.73 1.03
C GLN A 189 6.58 -19.55 1.29
N ASN A 190 7.84 -19.62 0.89
CA ASN A 190 8.78 -18.50 0.97
C ASN A 190 8.58 -17.47 -0.16
N LEU A 191 8.10 -17.87 -1.34
CA LEU A 191 7.63 -16.93 -2.37
C LEU A 191 6.44 -16.09 -1.89
N VAL A 192 5.57 -16.66 -1.05
CA VAL A 192 4.51 -15.87 -0.38
C VAL A 192 5.14 -14.76 0.46
N TYR A 193 6.17 -15.05 1.26
CA TYR A 193 6.86 -14.03 2.07
C TYR A 193 7.61 -12.98 1.25
N TYR A 194 8.01 -13.34 0.03
CA TYR A 194 8.62 -12.45 -0.96
C TYR A 194 7.61 -11.39 -1.43
N VAL A 195 6.39 -11.80 -1.80
CA VAL A 195 5.34 -10.87 -2.30
C VAL A 195 4.49 -10.23 -1.21
N GLU A 196 4.49 -10.78 0.02
CA GLU A 196 3.68 -10.34 1.17
C GLU A 196 3.81 -8.82 1.46
N ARG A 197 4.98 -8.22 1.22
CA ARG A 197 5.28 -6.82 1.53
C ARG A 197 5.34 -5.92 0.29
N ALA A 198 4.66 -6.30 -0.79
CA ALA A 198 4.61 -5.50 -2.03
C ALA A 198 4.17 -4.04 -1.78
N TYR A 199 3.20 -3.82 -0.87
CA TYR A 199 2.69 -2.50 -0.47
C TYR A 199 3.75 -1.49 0.02
N ARG A 200 4.97 -1.95 0.29
CA ARG A 200 6.10 -1.13 0.75
C ARG A 200 7.44 -1.47 0.11
N THR A 201 7.43 -2.20 -1.01
CA THR A 201 8.65 -2.62 -1.70
C THR A 201 8.66 -1.95 -3.08
N PRO A 202 9.41 -0.84 -3.25
CA PRO A 202 9.59 -0.24 -4.56
C PRO A 202 10.25 -1.23 -5.53
N ASP A 203 9.72 -1.34 -6.74
CA ASP A 203 10.20 -2.26 -7.77
C ASP A 203 10.31 -1.55 -9.13
N TYR A 204 10.69 -2.28 -10.19
CA TYR A 204 10.84 -1.72 -11.52
C TYR A 204 9.56 -1.77 -12.37
N GLY A 205 8.46 -2.24 -11.78
CA GLY A 205 7.17 -2.41 -12.42
C GLY A 205 7.17 -3.41 -13.59
N MET A 206 6.02 -3.53 -14.25
CA MET A 206 5.81 -4.43 -15.39
C MET A 206 6.76 -4.16 -16.57
N TRP A 207 7.21 -2.92 -16.70
CA TRP A 207 8.00 -2.43 -17.84
C TRP A 207 9.50 -2.40 -17.59
N GLU A 208 9.97 -2.84 -16.42
CA GLU A 208 11.40 -2.99 -16.12
C GLU A 208 12.16 -1.64 -16.08
N ARG A 209 11.42 -0.53 -15.94
CA ARG A 209 11.92 0.85 -16.01
C ARG A 209 12.00 1.56 -14.66
N GLY A 210 11.23 1.13 -13.66
CA GLY A 210 11.15 1.87 -12.39
C GLY A 210 10.40 3.19 -12.60
N SER A 211 11.05 4.33 -12.38
CA SER A 211 10.46 5.65 -12.62
C SER A 211 10.10 5.88 -14.10
N LYS A 212 9.23 6.86 -14.36
CA LYS A 212 8.94 7.34 -15.72
C LYS A 212 10.21 7.84 -16.45
N TYR A 213 11.18 8.35 -15.71
CA TYR A 213 12.42 8.90 -16.26
C TYR A 213 13.42 7.81 -16.65
N ASN A 214 13.19 6.55 -16.25
CA ASN A 214 14.10 5.44 -16.56
C ASN A 214 15.56 5.81 -16.22
N ASP A 215 15.78 6.13 -14.95
CA ASP A 215 17.06 6.58 -14.38
C ASP A 215 17.65 5.59 -13.35
N GLY A 216 17.06 4.39 -13.28
CA GLY A 216 17.43 3.34 -12.32
C GLY A 216 16.67 3.43 -11.00
N THR A 217 15.83 4.45 -10.80
CA THR A 217 15.03 4.63 -9.58
C THR A 217 13.82 3.70 -9.58
N SER A 218 13.67 2.86 -8.55
CA SER A 218 12.48 2.02 -8.32
C SER A 218 11.35 2.79 -7.63
N GLU A 219 10.09 2.43 -7.90
CA GLU A 219 8.90 3.08 -7.30
C GLU A 219 7.89 2.06 -6.80
N ILE A 220 6.93 2.50 -5.97
CA ILE A 220 5.77 1.69 -5.61
C ILE A 220 4.77 1.74 -6.78
N HIS A 221 4.52 0.59 -7.39
CA HIS A 221 3.63 0.41 -8.53
C HIS A 221 2.30 -0.20 -8.09
N ALA A 222 1.17 0.46 -8.38
CA ALA A 222 -0.16 -0.06 -8.11
C ALA A 222 -0.40 -1.39 -8.86
N SER A 223 0.09 -1.52 -10.09
CA SER A 223 0.06 -2.77 -10.85
C SER A 223 0.73 -3.93 -10.10
N SER A 224 1.94 -3.73 -9.56
CA SER A 224 2.65 -4.75 -8.77
C SER A 224 1.94 -5.11 -7.47
N ILE A 225 1.42 -4.12 -6.73
CA ILE A 225 0.70 -4.37 -5.46
C ILE A 225 -0.61 -5.11 -5.74
N GLY A 226 -1.36 -4.71 -6.76
CA GLY A 226 -2.63 -5.37 -7.11
C GLY A 226 -2.43 -6.82 -7.54
N MET A 227 -1.37 -7.11 -8.33
CA MET A 227 -1.01 -8.47 -8.69
C MET A 227 -0.61 -9.30 -7.46
N ALA A 228 0.22 -8.74 -6.56
CA ALA A 228 0.63 -9.39 -5.32
C ALA A 228 -0.55 -9.66 -4.39
N LYS A 229 -1.45 -8.69 -4.20
CA LYS A 229 -2.70 -8.86 -3.45
C LYS A 229 -3.50 -10.04 -4.01
N SER A 230 -3.68 -10.10 -5.33
CA SER A 230 -4.43 -11.17 -5.97
C SER A 230 -3.76 -12.54 -5.86
N ALA A 231 -2.42 -12.59 -5.90
CA ALA A 231 -1.65 -13.80 -5.67
C ALA A 231 -1.81 -14.32 -4.22
N LEU A 232 -1.66 -13.44 -3.24
CA LEU A 232 -1.88 -13.75 -1.81
C LEU A 232 -3.31 -14.25 -1.57
N GLU A 233 -4.30 -13.61 -2.20
CA GLU A 233 -5.69 -14.03 -2.11
C GLU A 233 -5.94 -15.41 -2.76
N ALA A 234 -5.28 -15.70 -3.88
CA ALA A 234 -5.43 -16.95 -4.61
C ALA A 234 -4.81 -18.14 -3.87
N ILE A 235 -3.60 -17.96 -3.33
CA ILE A 235 -2.79 -19.04 -2.77
C ILE A 235 -3.12 -19.37 -1.32
N ASN A 236 -3.74 -18.45 -0.57
CA ASN A 236 -4.11 -18.69 0.82
C ASN A 236 -5.05 -19.91 0.94
N GLY A 237 -4.64 -20.90 1.74
CA GLY A 237 -5.38 -22.14 1.93
C GLY A 237 -5.34 -23.10 0.74
N CYS A 238 -4.50 -22.83 -0.27
CA CYS A 238 -4.31 -23.72 -1.41
C CYS A 238 -3.46 -24.91 -1.00
N ASN A 239 -3.92 -26.12 -1.34
CA ASN A 239 -3.12 -27.32 -1.25
C ASN A 239 -2.33 -27.52 -2.54
N LEU A 240 -1.01 -27.46 -2.47
CA LEU A 240 -0.13 -27.52 -3.66
C LEU A 240 -0.08 -28.89 -4.33
N PHE A 241 -0.55 -29.95 -3.67
CA PHE A 241 -0.73 -31.29 -4.26
C PHE A 241 -2.15 -31.51 -4.81
N GLY A 242 -2.98 -30.46 -4.85
CA GLY A 242 -4.37 -30.53 -5.29
C GLY A 242 -5.29 -31.17 -4.26
N GLU A 243 -6.42 -31.71 -4.72
CA GLU A 243 -7.49 -32.23 -3.84
C GLU A 243 -7.08 -33.44 -2.99
N LYS A 244 -6.03 -34.16 -3.40
CA LYS A 244 -5.51 -35.35 -2.70
C LYS A 244 -4.34 -35.02 -1.75
N GLY A 245 -4.00 -33.74 -1.59
CA GLY A 245 -2.89 -33.32 -0.74
C GLY A 245 -3.20 -33.40 0.75
N ALA A 246 -2.14 -33.45 1.56
CA ALA A 246 -2.24 -33.49 3.02
C ALA A 246 -2.20 -32.07 3.63
N SER A 247 -2.41 -31.94 4.94
CA SER A 247 -2.44 -30.64 5.62
C SER A 247 -1.11 -29.88 5.58
N TRP A 248 0.03 -30.59 5.52
CA TRP A 248 1.36 -29.98 5.44
C TRP A 248 1.72 -29.42 4.05
N SER A 249 0.93 -29.70 3.01
CA SER A 249 1.11 -29.10 1.67
C SER A 249 0.22 -27.88 1.42
N VAL A 250 -0.40 -27.35 2.49
CA VAL A 250 -1.22 -26.15 2.48
C VAL A 250 -0.37 -24.91 2.67
N VAL A 251 -0.60 -23.90 1.84
CA VAL A 251 0.07 -22.60 1.94
C VAL A 251 -0.75 -21.64 2.79
N TYR A 252 -0.09 -20.92 3.69
CA TYR A 252 -0.72 -19.92 4.56
C TYR A 252 -0.25 -18.51 4.22
N VAL A 253 -1.16 -17.56 4.33
CA VAL A 253 -0.91 -16.14 4.08
C VAL A 253 -1.26 -15.34 5.33
N ASP A 254 -0.41 -14.35 5.63
CA ASP A 254 -0.73 -13.33 6.63
C ASP A 254 -1.86 -12.43 6.10
N ILE A 255 -3.04 -12.54 6.73
CA ILE A 255 -4.25 -11.84 6.30
C ILE A 255 -4.14 -10.33 6.56
N ASP A 256 -3.41 -9.91 7.58
CA ASP A 256 -3.14 -8.49 7.83
C ASP A 256 -2.25 -7.92 6.71
N ALA A 257 -1.24 -8.67 6.27
CA ALA A 257 -0.41 -8.26 5.13
C ALA A 257 -1.21 -8.22 3.82
N HIS A 258 -2.06 -9.21 3.54
CA HIS A 258 -2.98 -9.15 2.41
C HIS A 258 -3.89 -7.91 2.49
N ASN A 259 -4.46 -7.60 3.66
CA ASN A 259 -5.30 -6.42 3.83
C ASN A 259 -4.53 -5.11 3.62
N ARG A 260 -3.27 -5.02 4.07
CA ARG A 260 -2.40 -3.87 3.76
C ARG A 260 -2.21 -3.70 2.25
N ASN A 261 -1.82 -4.76 1.52
CA ASN A 261 -1.70 -4.69 0.06
C ASN A 261 -3.00 -4.22 -0.61
N ARG A 262 -4.15 -4.73 -0.16
CA ARG A 262 -5.45 -4.30 -0.65
C ARG A 262 -5.72 -2.81 -0.39
N SER A 263 -5.62 -2.37 0.87
CA SER A 263 -5.93 -0.98 1.25
C SER A 263 -5.02 0.00 0.52
N ILE A 264 -3.73 -0.31 0.39
CA ILE A 264 -2.79 0.53 -0.34
C ILE A 264 -3.11 0.55 -1.84
N PHE A 265 -3.37 -0.61 -2.45
CA PHE A 265 -3.75 -0.70 -3.86
C PHE A 265 -5.02 0.11 -4.19
N GLU A 266 -6.10 -0.10 -3.43
CA GLU A 266 -7.37 0.63 -3.61
C GLU A 266 -7.19 2.14 -3.35
N THR A 267 -6.26 2.54 -2.48
CA THR A 267 -5.92 3.95 -2.22
C THR A 267 -5.14 4.60 -3.37
N MET A 268 -4.29 3.84 -4.05
CA MET A 268 -3.48 4.37 -5.16
C MET A 268 -4.31 4.57 -6.42
N LEU A 269 -5.28 3.71 -6.71
CA LEU A 269 -6.11 3.82 -7.91
C LEU A 269 -6.85 5.17 -7.97
N PRO A 270 -6.97 5.79 -9.17
CA PRO A 270 -6.59 5.27 -10.48
C PRO A 270 -5.11 5.53 -10.87
N ARG A 271 -4.27 6.00 -9.94
CA ARG A 271 -2.86 6.34 -10.18
C ARG A 271 -1.96 5.11 -10.12
N GLU A 272 -0.97 5.04 -11.01
CA GLU A 272 -0.01 3.92 -11.03
C GLU A 272 1.12 4.09 -10.00
N SER A 273 1.83 5.22 -10.01
CA SER A 273 3.03 5.43 -9.16
C SER A 273 3.27 6.92 -8.87
N SER A 274 4.44 7.28 -8.36
CA SER A 274 4.77 8.68 -8.05
C SER A 274 5.06 9.49 -9.32
N SER A 275 5.73 8.90 -10.30
CA SER A 275 6.05 9.55 -11.58
C SER A 275 5.09 9.21 -12.72
N LYS A 276 4.31 8.12 -12.61
CA LYS A 276 3.29 7.74 -13.61
C LYS A 276 1.87 7.99 -13.09
N GLU A 277 1.19 8.95 -13.71
CA GLU A 277 -0.20 9.25 -13.39
C GLU A 277 -1.13 8.10 -13.80
N VAL A 278 -0.94 7.51 -14.98
CA VAL A 278 -1.71 6.38 -15.51
C VAL A 278 -0.77 5.45 -16.25
N ASP A 279 -1.02 4.15 -16.19
CA ASP A 279 -0.27 3.11 -16.87
C ASP A 279 -1.20 2.00 -17.37
N ALA A 280 -0.93 1.46 -18.55
CA ALA A 280 -1.70 0.37 -19.15
C ALA A 280 -1.57 -0.95 -18.36
N ALA A 281 -0.50 -1.13 -17.57
CA ALA A 281 -0.31 -2.26 -16.66
C ALA A 281 -1.41 -2.37 -15.58
N LEU A 282 -2.15 -1.30 -15.33
CA LEU A 282 -3.33 -1.32 -14.46
C LEU A 282 -4.46 -2.18 -15.03
N LEU A 283 -4.59 -2.33 -16.36
CA LEU A 283 -5.65 -3.11 -16.98
C LEU A 283 -5.63 -4.61 -16.60
N PRO A 284 -4.51 -5.35 -16.79
CA PRO A 284 -4.41 -6.74 -16.31
C PRO A 284 -4.43 -6.87 -14.78
N THR A 285 -4.29 -5.74 -14.06
CA THR A 285 -4.35 -5.69 -12.60
C THR A 285 -5.80 -5.57 -12.09
N ILE A 286 -6.61 -4.70 -12.69
CA ILE A 286 -8.03 -4.53 -12.31
C ILE A 286 -8.94 -5.58 -12.99
N SER A 287 -8.50 -6.16 -14.11
CA SER A 287 -9.19 -7.20 -14.86
C SER A 287 -8.38 -8.51 -14.89
N PHE A 288 -8.62 -9.39 -15.86
CA PHE A 288 -7.89 -10.64 -16.03
C PHE A 288 -6.39 -10.38 -16.25
N PRO A 289 -5.48 -11.09 -15.54
CA PRO A 289 -5.75 -12.24 -14.67
C PRO A 289 -5.96 -11.91 -13.19
N ALA A 290 -5.62 -10.71 -12.73
CA ALA A 290 -5.50 -10.41 -11.31
C ALA A 290 -6.85 -10.20 -10.60
N PHE A 291 -7.75 -9.42 -11.19
CA PHE A 291 -8.99 -8.94 -10.54
C PHE A 291 -8.71 -8.31 -9.16
N GLY A 292 -7.74 -7.38 -9.11
CA GLY A 292 -7.20 -6.81 -7.89
C GLY A 292 -8.23 -6.07 -7.04
N SER A 293 -9.17 -5.37 -7.66
CA SER A 293 -10.29 -4.69 -7.00
C SER A 293 -11.63 -5.17 -7.55
N HIS A 294 -12.59 -5.35 -6.64
CA HIS A 294 -13.99 -5.65 -6.96
C HIS A 294 -14.92 -4.46 -6.72
N GLU A 295 -14.35 -3.28 -6.43
CA GLU A 295 -15.12 -2.05 -6.27
C GLU A 295 -15.40 -1.43 -7.65
N GLU A 296 -16.68 -1.40 -8.05
CA GLU A 296 -17.09 -1.01 -9.40
C GLU A 296 -16.74 0.44 -9.76
N THR A 297 -16.79 1.35 -8.79
CA THR A 297 -16.42 2.77 -8.95
C THR A 297 -14.92 2.92 -9.25
N LEU A 298 -14.05 2.33 -8.43
CA LEU A 298 -12.60 2.35 -8.65
C LEU A 298 -12.22 1.67 -9.96
N TYR A 299 -12.84 0.52 -10.26
CA TYR A 299 -12.66 -0.19 -11.52
C TYR A 299 -13.01 0.70 -12.72
N GLY A 300 -14.21 1.30 -12.72
CA GLY A 300 -14.69 2.15 -13.81
C GLY A 300 -13.84 3.41 -13.99
N GLN A 301 -13.50 4.09 -12.89
CA GLN A 301 -12.63 5.28 -12.93
C GLN A 301 -11.24 4.95 -13.49
N THR A 302 -10.63 3.84 -13.03
CA THR A 302 -9.30 3.42 -13.50
C THR A 302 -9.34 3.08 -14.99
N LYS A 303 -10.29 2.24 -15.41
CA LYS A 303 -10.46 1.87 -16.82
C LYS A 303 -10.70 3.08 -17.72
N ASN A 304 -11.57 4.00 -17.33
CA ASN A 304 -11.84 5.22 -18.08
C ASN A 304 -10.60 6.11 -18.18
N ASN A 305 -9.79 6.19 -17.13
CA ASN A 305 -8.54 6.96 -17.15
C ASN A 305 -7.51 6.37 -18.11
N ILE A 306 -7.38 5.03 -18.14
CA ILE A 306 -6.53 4.31 -19.11
C ILE A 306 -7.02 4.58 -20.54
N ILE A 307 -8.32 4.41 -20.81
CA ILE A 307 -8.88 4.63 -22.15
C ILE A 307 -8.66 6.08 -22.59
N LYS A 308 -9.03 7.06 -21.76
CA LYS A 308 -8.96 8.48 -22.12
C LYS A 308 -7.54 8.96 -22.39
N LYS A 309 -6.54 8.45 -21.66
CA LYS A 309 -5.16 8.97 -21.72
C LYS A 309 -4.21 8.13 -22.56
N LEU A 310 -4.47 6.84 -22.74
CA LEU A 310 -3.51 5.91 -23.33
C LEU A 310 -4.03 5.20 -24.59
N LYS A 311 -5.34 5.17 -24.87
CA LYS A 311 -5.86 4.56 -26.12
C LYS A 311 -5.42 5.40 -27.32
N GLY A 312 -4.83 4.74 -28.31
CA GLY A 312 -4.60 5.27 -29.66
C GLY A 312 -5.28 4.39 -30.72
N ASP A 313 -4.91 4.61 -31.99
CA ASP A 313 -5.55 3.99 -33.16
C ASP A 313 -4.98 2.61 -33.53
N TYR A 314 -3.84 2.24 -32.96
CA TYR A 314 -3.11 0.99 -33.19
C TYR A 314 -2.92 0.16 -31.91
N GLY A 315 -3.27 0.71 -30.74
CA GLY A 315 -3.17 0.04 -29.47
C GLY A 315 -3.30 1.02 -28.31
N PHE A 316 -2.67 0.69 -27.18
CA PHE A 316 -2.52 1.61 -26.05
C PHE A 316 -1.05 1.96 -25.85
N LYS A 317 -0.76 3.22 -25.51
CA LYS A 317 0.54 3.63 -24.97
C LYS A 317 0.74 2.93 -23.62
N ARG A 318 1.98 2.57 -23.25
CA ARG A 318 2.24 2.00 -21.91
C ARG A 318 1.98 3.03 -20.82
N TYR A 319 2.57 4.21 -20.97
CA TYR A 319 2.31 5.42 -20.18
C TYR A 319 2.73 6.65 -20.99
N SER A 320 2.29 7.86 -20.61
CA SER A 320 2.62 9.09 -21.35
C SER A 320 4.12 9.42 -21.30
N ARG A 321 4.67 9.94 -22.40
CA ARG A 321 6.11 10.24 -22.61
C ARG A 321 7.03 9.02 -22.43
N ASP A 322 6.56 7.85 -22.85
CA ASP A 322 7.36 6.65 -22.88
C ASP A 322 8.15 6.55 -24.17
N GLY A 323 9.48 6.62 -24.06
CA GLY A 323 10.39 6.52 -25.20
C GLY A 323 10.67 5.12 -25.72
N PHE A 324 10.27 4.08 -25.00
CA PHE A 324 10.70 2.74 -25.35
C PHE A 324 10.26 2.34 -26.76
N LYS A 325 11.25 1.91 -27.56
CA LYS A 325 11.14 1.50 -28.95
C LYS A 325 10.66 2.58 -29.91
N THR A 326 10.62 3.84 -29.48
CA THR A 326 10.48 4.96 -30.41
C THR A 326 11.76 5.06 -31.26
N VAL A 327 11.63 5.56 -32.49
CA VAL A 327 12.75 5.63 -33.45
C VAL A 327 13.88 6.56 -33.02
N ILE A 328 13.60 7.50 -32.10
CA ILE A 328 14.58 8.43 -31.55
C ILE A 328 15.16 7.97 -30.19
N GLU A 329 14.68 6.85 -29.63
CA GLU A 329 15.30 6.27 -28.44
C GLU A 329 16.70 5.74 -28.82
N ASP A 330 17.69 6.10 -28.02
CA ASP A 330 19.05 5.58 -28.12
C ASP A 330 19.13 4.14 -27.59
N PRO A 331 19.23 3.11 -28.46
CA PRO A 331 19.14 1.72 -28.04
C PRO A 331 20.38 1.24 -27.28
N GLU A 332 21.52 1.94 -27.42
CA GLU A 332 22.79 1.59 -26.76
C GLU A 332 22.82 2.08 -25.30
N ARG A 333 21.86 2.94 -24.92
CA ARG A 333 21.84 3.58 -23.62
C ARG A 333 20.64 3.13 -22.79
N ARG A 334 20.96 2.58 -21.62
CA ARG A 334 19.94 2.08 -20.69
C ARG A 334 19.04 3.17 -20.10
N TYR A 335 19.61 4.31 -19.71
CA TYR A 335 18.91 5.36 -18.95
C TYR A 335 18.71 6.62 -19.77
N TYR A 336 17.54 7.27 -19.64
CA TYR A 336 17.27 8.51 -20.35
C TYR A 336 18.11 9.69 -19.83
N LYS A 337 18.38 10.67 -20.69
CA LYS A 337 19.00 11.95 -20.31
C LYS A 337 17.93 12.82 -19.66
N ILE A 338 18.39 13.74 -18.83
CA ILE A 338 17.51 14.74 -18.22
C ILE A 338 16.83 15.54 -19.34
N GLY A 339 15.50 15.53 -19.36
CA GLY A 339 14.67 16.25 -20.35
C GLY A 339 14.29 15.46 -21.60
N GLU A 340 14.96 14.33 -21.87
CA GLU A 340 14.73 13.51 -23.08
C GLU A 340 13.29 12.98 -23.18
N ILE A 341 12.62 12.76 -22.04
CA ILE A 341 11.24 12.26 -22.04
C ILE A 341 10.27 13.18 -22.80
N LYS A 342 10.56 14.48 -22.89
CA LYS A 342 9.72 15.41 -23.66
C LYS A 342 9.81 15.15 -25.16
N ASP A 343 10.94 14.65 -25.64
CA ASP A 343 11.11 14.32 -27.05
C ASP A 343 10.21 13.14 -27.45
N PHE A 344 9.83 12.27 -26.51
CA PHE A 344 8.92 11.16 -26.77
C PHE A 344 7.43 11.55 -26.71
N GLU A 345 7.10 12.78 -26.32
CA GLU A 345 5.71 13.23 -26.24
C GLU A 345 5.03 13.16 -27.61
N ASN A 346 3.81 12.61 -27.63
CA ASN A 346 2.96 12.40 -28.79
C ASN A 346 3.44 11.36 -29.83
N ILE A 347 4.66 10.84 -29.71
CA ILE A 347 5.20 9.82 -30.62
C ILE A 347 5.36 8.44 -29.97
N GLU A 348 4.80 8.24 -28.78
CA GLU A 348 4.94 7.00 -28.03
C GLU A 348 4.40 5.80 -28.81
N CYS A 349 5.06 4.64 -28.65
CA CYS A 349 4.63 3.41 -29.30
C CYS A 349 3.27 2.93 -28.75
N GLU A 350 2.45 2.37 -29.64
CA GLU A 350 1.13 1.84 -29.30
C GLU A 350 1.12 0.30 -29.33
N TRP A 351 0.54 -0.30 -28.28
CA TRP A 351 0.62 -1.74 -28.04
C TRP A 351 -0.74 -2.42 -28.26
N PRO A 352 -0.91 -3.26 -29.30
CA PRO A 352 -2.19 -3.91 -29.60
C PRO A 352 -2.59 -4.98 -28.56
N LEU A 353 -1.65 -5.40 -27.70
CA LEU A 353 -1.90 -6.28 -26.56
C LEU A 353 -3.09 -5.81 -25.69
N PHE A 354 -3.25 -4.51 -25.52
CA PHE A 354 -4.30 -3.96 -24.67
C PHE A 354 -5.68 -3.99 -25.32
N TYR A 355 -5.78 -4.07 -26.66
CA TYR A 355 -7.04 -4.45 -27.30
C TYR A 355 -7.45 -5.87 -26.92
N ILE A 356 -6.49 -6.81 -26.86
CA ILE A 356 -6.75 -8.19 -26.43
C ILE A 356 -7.22 -8.25 -24.98
N PHE A 357 -6.58 -7.48 -24.08
CA PHE A 357 -7.05 -7.37 -22.69
C PHE A 357 -8.46 -6.77 -22.61
N MET A 358 -8.81 -5.80 -23.44
CA MET A 358 -10.17 -5.23 -23.52
C MET A 358 -11.19 -6.24 -24.05
N ILE A 359 -10.82 -7.11 -25.00
CA ILE A 359 -11.69 -8.21 -25.45
C ILE A 359 -11.97 -9.17 -24.29
N ILE A 360 -10.93 -9.65 -23.61
CA ILE A 360 -11.07 -10.57 -22.48
C ILE A 360 -11.87 -9.94 -21.34
N ASP A 361 -11.62 -8.66 -21.05
CA ASP A 361 -12.41 -7.89 -20.10
C ASP A 361 -13.90 -7.86 -20.46
N GLY A 362 -14.20 -7.62 -21.75
CA GLY A 362 -15.55 -7.63 -22.29
C GLY A 362 -16.23 -8.99 -22.11
N VAL A 363 -15.49 -10.10 -22.31
CA VAL A 363 -15.98 -11.45 -22.05
C VAL A 363 -16.32 -11.66 -20.57
N PHE A 364 -15.44 -11.30 -19.65
CA PHE A 364 -15.69 -11.45 -18.20
C PHE A 364 -16.83 -10.56 -17.69
N LYS A 365 -17.06 -9.40 -18.32
CA LYS A 365 -18.12 -8.45 -17.98
C LYS A 365 -19.41 -8.63 -18.78
N SER A 366 -19.44 -9.59 -19.72
CA SER A 366 -20.56 -9.81 -20.65
C SER A 366 -20.95 -8.55 -21.43
N LEU A 367 -19.97 -7.84 -22.00
CA LEU A 367 -20.14 -6.61 -22.77
C LEU A 367 -19.90 -6.87 -24.28
N PRO A 368 -20.94 -7.27 -25.06
CA PRO A 368 -20.76 -7.63 -26.47
C PRO A 368 -20.25 -6.47 -27.33
N ASP A 369 -20.75 -5.25 -27.11
CA ASP A 369 -20.36 -4.06 -27.87
C ASP A 369 -18.85 -3.76 -27.72
N GLN A 370 -18.31 -3.93 -26.51
CA GLN A 370 -16.88 -3.80 -26.26
C GLN A 370 -16.08 -4.90 -26.97
N ILE A 371 -16.58 -6.14 -26.95
CA ILE A 371 -15.90 -7.26 -27.63
C ILE A 371 -15.80 -6.96 -29.12
N GLU A 372 -16.91 -6.56 -29.76
CA GLU A 372 -16.97 -6.25 -31.18
C GLU A 372 -16.05 -5.06 -31.55
N GLU A 373 -16.11 -3.95 -30.80
CA GLU A 373 -15.26 -2.78 -31.02
C GLU A 373 -13.77 -3.16 -31.05
N TYR A 374 -13.29 -3.84 -30.00
CA TYR A 374 -11.87 -4.15 -29.88
C TYR A 374 -11.44 -5.31 -30.79
N GLN A 375 -12.34 -6.20 -31.20
CA GLN A 375 -12.06 -7.21 -32.23
C GLN A 375 -11.83 -6.57 -33.60
N GLU A 376 -12.66 -5.61 -34.01
CA GLU A 376 -12.47 -4.91 -35.29
C GLU A 376 -11.21 -4.02 -35.28
N LEU A 377 -10.96 -3.32 -34.16
CA LEU A 377 -9.71 -2.57 -33.99
C LEU A 377 -8.47 -3.48 -34.07
N LEU A 378 -8.50 -4.65 -33.40
CA LEU A 378 -7.39 -5.59 -33.45
C LEU A 378 -7.20 -6.17 -34.86
N LYS A 379 -8.29 -6.58 -35.53
CA LYS A 379 -8.27 -7.16 -36.87
C LYS A 379 -7.61 -6.24 -37.90
N ALA A 380 -7.82 -4.93 -37.78
CA ALA A 380 -7.17 -3.92 -38.62
C ALA A 380 -5.66 -3.76 -38.36
N ARG A 381 -5.11 -4.41 -37.32
CA ARG A 381 -3.72 -4.36 -36.86
C ARG A 381 -3.07 -5.76 -36.81
N MET A 382 -3.72 -6.75 -37.41
CA MET A 382 -3.19 -8.10 -37.50
C MET A 382 -2.37 -8.26 -38.77
N LEU A 383 -1.21 -8.89 -38.62
CA LEU A 383 -0.41 -9.40 -39.75
C LEU A 383 -0.72 -10.88 -39.96
N VAL A 384 -0.14 -11.46 -41.01
CA VAL A 384 -0.29 -12.88 -41.34
C VAL A 384 1.10 -13.46 -41.58
N ASP A 385 1.37 -14.65 -41.03
CA ASP A 385 2.63 -15.36 -41.27
C ASP A 385 2.63 -16.19 -42.57
N GLN A 386 3.74 -16.88 -42.84
CA GLN A 386 3.90 -17.73 -44.01
C GLN A 386 2.93 -18.93 -44.09
N TYR A 387 2.31 -19.30 -42.97
CA TYR A 387 1.33 -20.40 -42.88
C TYR A 387 -0.12 -19.89 -42.95
N GLY A 388 -0.32 -18.57 -43.10
CA GLY A 388 -1.64 -17.95 -43.04
C GLY A 388 -2.15 -17.71 -41.63
N ASP A 389 -1.34 -17.93 -40.59
CA ASP A 389 -1.76 -17.71 -39.21
C ASP A 389 -1.70 -16.21 -38.86
N PRO A 390 -2.64 -15.71 -38.05
CA PRO A 390 -2.59 -14.34 -37.58
C PRO A 390 -1.37 -14.09 -36.69
N VAL A 391 -0.74 -12.94 -36.88
CA VAL A 391 0.40 -12.47 -36.08
C VAL A 391 0.07 -11.10 -35.51
N ILE A 392 0.16 -10.99 -34.18
CA ILE A 392 -0.01 -9.72 -33.49
C ILE A 392 1.37 -9.08 -33.26
N PRO A 393 1.70 -7.93 -33.88
CA PRO A 393 2.96 -7.23 -33.63
C PRO A 393 3.12 -6.85 -32.16
N MET A 394 4.37 -6.68 -31.71
CA MET A 394 4.66 -6.25 -30.33
C MET A 394 4.10 -4.85 -30.06
N TYR A 395 4.40 -3.91 -30.95
CA TYR A 395 3.98 -2.51 -30.90
C TYR A 395 3.92 -1.91 -32.32
N TYR A 396 3.34 -0.71 -32.41
CA TYR A 396 3.31 0.16 -33.57
C TYR A 396 4.02 1.48 -33.27
N TYR A 397 4.85 1.96 -34.19
CA TYR A 397 5.69 3.14 -33.99
C TYR A 397 5.54 4.17 -35.12
N VAL A 398 5.87 5.43 -34.81
CA VAL A 398 5.90 6.54 -35.77
C VAL A 398 7.22 6.49 -36.54
N PRO A 399 7.23 6.45 -37.89
CA PRO A 399 8.47 6.44 -38.65
C PRO A 399 9.26 7.75 -38.51
N GLU A 400 10.59 7.67 -38.64
CA GLU A 400 11.52 8.80 -38.41
C GLU A 400 11.19 10.05 -39.25
N ASP A 401 10.84 9.86 -40.53
CA ASP A 401 10.52 10.95 -41.44
C ASP A 401 9.28 11.78 -41.05
N TYR A 402 8.43 11.25 -40.15
CA TYR A 402 7.12 11.83 -39.81
C TYR A 402 6.98 12.26 -38.36
N ILE A 403 8.06 12.25 -37.58
CA ILE A 403 8.05 12.62 -36.15
C ILE A 403 7.50 14.03 -35.94
N GLU A 404 8.03 15.02 -36.66
CA GLU A 404 7.65 16.42 -36.46
C GLU A 404 6.19 16.67 -36.85
N GLN A 405 5.69 15.96 -37.86
CA GLN A 405 4.28 16.04 -38.26
C GLN A 405 3.36 15.44 -37.19
N GLU A 406 3.70 14.26 -36.66
CA GLU A 406 2.92 13.64 -35.57
C GLU A 406 2.94 14.48 -34.29
N ARG A 407 4.05 15.18 -33.99
CA ARG A 407 4.12 16.08 -32.83
C ARG A 407 3.21 17.30 -32.98
N ALA A 408 3.16 17.88 -34.18
CA ALA A 408 2.34 19.05 -34.48
C ALA A 408 0.84 18.70 -34.50
N GLU A 409 0.48 17.56 -35.07
CA GLU A 409 -0.90 17.07 -35.12
C GLU A 409 -0.94 15.60 -34.69
N PRO A 410 -1.14 15.31 -33.39
CA PRO A 410 -1.18 13.95 -32.87
C PRO A 410 -2.23 13.09 -33.58
N HIS A 411 -1.90 11.82 -33.84
CA HIS A 411 -2.72 10.86 -34.58
C HIS A 411 -2.86 11.14 -36.09
N SER A 412 -2.07 12.06 -36.66
CA SER A 412 -2.07 12.34 -38.10
C SER A 412 -1.33 11.28 -38.93
N ILE A 413 -0.37 10.56 -38.32
CA ILE A 413 0.52 9.63 -39.03
C ILE A 413 0.09 8.16 -38.84
N SER A 414 0.08 7.43 -39.96
CA SER A 414 -0.06 5.98 -39.93
C SER A 414 1.20 5.31 -39.38
N ARG A 415 1.04 4.60 -38.26
CA ARG A 415 2.14 3.92 -37.56
C ARG A 415 2.50 2.60 -38.25
N ARG A 416 3.78 2.24 -38.20
CA ARG A 416 4.29 0.97 -38.74
C ARG A 416 4.35 -0.10 -37.66
N PRO A 417 4.04 -1.38 -37.97
CA PRO A 417 4.23 -2.46 -37.03
C PRO A 417 5.71 -2.71 -36.80
N ALA A 418 6.09 -3.09 -35.58
CA ALA A 418 7.42 -3.57 -35.27
C ALA A 418 7.76 -4.79 -36.16
N GLN A 419 8.86 -4.70 -36.92
CA GLN A 419 9.37 -5.78 -37.78
C GLN A 419 10.53 -6.56 -37.13
N GLU A 420 10.66 -6.48 -35.80
CA GLU A 420 11.69 -7.22 -35.08
C GLU A 420 11.62 -8.71 -35.46
N ALA A 421 12.77 -9.35 -35.68
CA ALA A 421 12.82 -10.68 -36.26
C ALA A 421 12.05 -11.67 -35.36
N GLY A 422 10.90 -12.15 -35.82
CA GLY A 422 10.13 -13.21 -35.16
C GLY A 422 8.84 -12.78 -34.44
N LEU A 423 8.20 -13.74 -33.79
CA LEU A 423 6.94 -13.58 -33.07
C LEU A 423 7.19 -13.09 -31.64
N TYR A 424 6.46 -12.06 -31.22
CA TYR A 424 6.40 -11.67 -29.81
C TYR A 424 5.39 -12.56 -29.08
N LEU A 425 5.89 -13.43 -28.19
CA LEU A 425 5.13 -14.58 -27.70
C LEU A 425 3.99 -14.20 -26.74
N TRP A 426 4.12 -13.11 -25.98
CA TRP A 426 3.06 -12.65 -25.09
C TRP A 426 1.79 -12.30 -25.86
N ASN A 427 1.91 -11.53 -26.94
CA ASN A 427 0.74 -11.13 -27.74
C ASN A 427 0.09 -12.34 -28.41
N GLN A 428 0.88 -13.29 -28.91
CA GLN A 428 0.33 -14.52 -29.52
C GLN A 428 -0.41 -15.36 -28.48
N ALA A 429 0.17 -15.53 -27.29
CA ALA A 429 -0.45 -16.30 -26.20
C ALA A 429 -1.79 -15.69 -25.75
N MET A 430 -1.83 -14.37 -25.56
CA MET A 430 -3.05 -13.68 -25.17
C MET A 430 -4.10 -13.68 -26.28
N PHE A 431 -3.68 -13.60 -27.54
CA PHE A 431 -4.58 -13.72 -28.69
C PHE A 431 -5.27 -15.09 -28.72
N VAL A 432 -4.52 -16.19 -28.54
CA VAL A 432 -5.10 -17.55 -28.46
C VAL A 432 -6.18 -17.61 -27.39
N LEU A 433 -5.90 -17.10 -26.18
CA LEU A 433 -6.86 -17.10 -25.07
C LEU A 433 -8.12 -16.30 -25.40
N ALA A 434 -7.97 -15.10 -25.97
CA ALA A 434 -9.11 -14.27 -26.35
C ALA A 434 -9.97 -14.96 -27.41
N GLN A 435 -9.36 -15.58 -28.43
CA GLN A 435 -10.09 -16.30 -29.48
C GLN A 435 -10.85 -17.52 -28.93
N LEU A 436 -10.22 -18.32 -28.07
CA LEU A 436 -10.89 -19.46 -27.42
C LEU A 436 -12.11 -19.03 -26.60
N LEU A 437 -12.01 -17.89 -25.90
CA LEU A 437 -13.10 -17.31 -25.12
C LEU A 437 -14.22 -16.78 -26.01
N THR A 438 -13.90 -15.98 -27.03
CA THR A 438 -14.93 -15.37 -27.91
C THR A 438 -15.60 -16.39 -28.82
N ALA A 439 -14.91 -17.47 -29.18
CA ALA A 439 -15.49 -18.60 -29.91
C ALA A 439 -16.37 -19.51 -29.02
N GLY A 440 -16.42 -19.29 -27.69
CA GLY A 440 -17.17 -20.14 -26.76
C GLY A 440 -16.57 -21.53 -26.54
N LEU A 441 -15.34 -21.76 -27.00
CA LEU A 441 -14.60 -23.02 -26.87
C LEU A 441 -14.00 -23.17 -25.46
N LEU A 442 -13.66 -22.05 -24.83
CA LEU A 442 -13.22 -21.97 -23.44
C LEU A 442 -14.18 -21.09 -22.64
N HIS A 443 -14.63 -21.58 -21.48
CA HIS A 443 -15.48 -20.81 -20.60
C HIS A 443 -14.66 -20.05 -19.54
N ILE A 444 -15.13 -18.88 -19.09
CA ILE A 444 -14.44 -18.07 -18.07
C ILE A 444 -14.14 -18.84 -16.76
N ASN A 445 -15.02 -19.78 -16.38
CA ASN A 445 -14.85 -20.65 -15.21
C ASN A 445 -13.75 -21.70 -15.38
N GLU A 446 -13.38 -22.02 -16.62
CA GLU A 446 -12.32 -22.98 -16.92
C GLU A 446 -10.96 -22.30 -16.97
N LEU A 447 -10.92 -21.04 -17.45
CA LEU A 447 -9.76 -20.17 -17.41
C LEU A 447 -9.50 -19.59 -16.00
N ASP A 448 -10.54 -19.40 -15.19
CA ASP A 448 -10.44 -19.01 -13.79
C ASP A 448 -11.21 -19.97 -12.85
N PRO A 449 -10.66 -21.17 -12.57
CA PRO A 449 -11.30 -22.23 -11.77
C PRO A 449 -11.60 -21.84 -10.31
N ILE A 450 -10.97 -20.78 -9.83
CA ILE A 450 -11.15 -20.25 -8.47
C ILE A 450 -12.06 -19.02 -8.43
N ARG A 451 -12.57 -18.59 -9.59
CA ARG A 451 -13.52 -17.48 -9.77
C ARG A 451 -13.10 -16.18 -9.09
N ARG A 452 -11.82 -15.78 -9.24
CA ARG A 452 -11.30 -14.49 -8.78
C ARG A 452 -12.04 -13.29 -9.37
N TYR A 453 -12.60 -13.43 -10.58
CA TYR A 453 -13.44 -12.39 -11.18
C TYR A 453 -14.67 -12.05 -10.31
N LEU A 454 -15.05 -12.92 -9.36
CA LEU A 454 -16.03 -12.64 -8.33
C LEU A 454 -15.36 -12.14 -7.04
N PRO A 455 -16.02 -11.23 -6.30
CA PRO A 455 -15.63 -10.90 -4.93
C PRO A 455 -15.48 -12.17 -4.10
N SER A 456 -14.55 -12.17 -3.13
CA SER A 456 -14.25 -13.35 -2.30
C SER A 456 -15.48 -14.01 -1.68
N TYR A 457 -16.50 -13.21 -1.34
CA TYR A 457 -17.76 -13.70 -0.78
C TYR A 457 -18.76 -14.30 -1.77
N ASN A 458 -18.54 -14.14 -3.07
CA ASN A 458 -19.35 -14.79 -4.11
C ASN A 458 -18.67 -16.03 -4.69
N ARG A 459 -17.47 -16.39 -4.20
CA ARG A 459 -16.71 -17.55 -4.70
C ARG A 459 -17.28 -18.86 -4.15
N PRO A 460 -17.24 -19.96 -4.93
CA PRO A 460 -17.69 -21.27 -4.47
C PRO A 460 -16.84 -21.78 -3.31
N LYS A 461 -17.47 -22.36 -2.29
CA LYS A 461 -16.75 -23.12 -1.26
C LYS A 461 -16.25 -24.44 -1.87
N LYS A 462 -14.93 -24.61 -1.98
CA LYS A 462 -14.34 -25.92 -2.26
C LYS A 462 -14.00 -26.60 -0.92
N GLY A 463 -14.45 -27.84 -0.74
CA GLY A 463 -14.03 -28.67 0.40
C GLY A 463 -12.50 -28.84 0.41
N GLY A 464 -11.89 -28.82 1.59
CA GLY A 464 -10.44 -29.03 1.75
C GLY A 464 -9.56 -27.77 1.78
N ARG A 465 -10.11 -26.56 1.64
CA ARG A 465 -9.35 -25.32 1.88
C ARG A 465 -9.39 -24.90 3.35
N TYR A 466 -8.25 -24.96 4.02
CA TYR A 466 -8.05 -24.32 5.33
C TYR A 466 -8.07 -22.80 5.14
N SER A 467 -8.57 -22.03 6.12
CA SER A 467 -8.56 -20.55 6.08
C SER A 467 -9.26 -19.91 4.88
N ALA A 468 -10.39 -20.48 4.44
CA ALA A 468 -11.18 -19.96 3.32
C ALA A 468 -11.85 -18.61 3.62
N PHE A 469 -11.87 -17.71 2.63
CA PHE A 469 -12.68 -16.50 2.67
C PHE A 469 -14.19 -16.84 2.73
N GLN A 470 -14.96 -16.02 3.44
CA GLN A 470 -16.38 -16.25 3.72
C GLN A 470 -17.22 -16.10 2.45
N ALA A 471 -17.90 -17.15 2.00
CA ALA A 471 -18.99 -17.03 1.02
C ALA A 471 -20.26 -16.45 1.67
N LYS A 472 -21.02 -15.64 0.92
CA LYS A 472 -22.31 -15.08 1.31
C LYS A 472 -23.28 -16.25 1.59
N PRO A 473 -23.96 -16.28 2.75
CA PRO A 473 -25.08 -17.20 2.94
C PRO A 473 -26.15 -16.88 1.89
N SER A 474 -26.79 -17.91 1.33
CA SER A 474 -27.95 -17.77 0.43
C SER A 474 -29.14 -17.05 1.09
N VAL A 475 -29.09 -16.84 2.41
CA VAL A 475 -30.01 -16.03 3.19
C VAL A 475 -29.19 -15.20 4.20
N GLY A 476 -28.87 -13.96 3.85
CA GLY A 476 -28.17 -13.02 4.74
C GLY A 476 -27.14 -12.16 4.01
N THR A 477 -27.34 -10.84 4.03
CA THR A 477 -26.35 -9.87 3.58
C THR A 477 -25.11 -9.92 4.49
N ALA A 478 -23.93 -9.56 3.98
CA ALA A 478 -22.69 -9.39 4.74
C ALA A 478 -22.79 -8.39 5.92
N THR A 479 -23.95 -7.77 6.12
CA THR A 479 -24.32 -6.76 7.12
C THR A 479 -24.63 -7.31 8.51
N ASP A 480 -24.40 -8.62 8.75
CA ASP A 480 -24.63 -9.25 10.06
C ASP A 480 -23.36 -9.88 10.66
N LEU A 481 -22.18 -9.39 10.25
CA LEU A 481 -20.93 -9.69 10.95
C LEU A 481 -21.03 -9.16 12.39
N VAL A 482 -20.80 -10.03 13.35
CA VAL A 482 -20.75 -9.69 14.78
C VAL A 482 -19.36 -10.04 15.29
N VAL A 483 -18.65 -9.04 15.80
CA VAL A 483 -17.33 -9.25 16.43
C VAL A 483 -17.54 -9.84 17.82
N GLN A 484 -16.98 -11.03 18.05
CA GLN A 484 -17.08 -11.71 19.34
C GLN A 484 -15.96 -11.20 20.24
N ILE A 485 -16.29 -10.92 21.50
CA ILE A 485 -15.35 -10.37 22.46
C ILE A 485 -15.28 -11.29 23.68
N VAL A 486 -14.07 -11.68 24.03
CA VAL A 486 -13.75 -12.44 25.23
C VAL A 486 -12.97 -11.54 26.16
N LEU A 487 -13.48 -11.36 27.39
CA LEU A 487 -12.84 -10.53 28.40
C LEU A 487 -12.07 -11.41 29.38
N ILE A 488 -10.75 -11.28 29.41
CA ILE A 488 -9.87 -12.01 30.32
C ILE A 488 -9.37 -11.08 31.41
N ALA A 489 -9.64 -11.41 32.67
CA ALA A 489 -9.08 -10.71 33.84
C ALA A 489 -7.81 -11.43 34.29
N GLU A 490 -6.72 -10.70 34.55
CA GLU A 490 -5.44 -11.31 34.93
C GLU A 490 -5.48 -12.03 36.30
N SER A 491 -6.40 -11.66 37.20
CA SER A 491 -6.53 -12.25 38.55
C SER A 491 -8.00 -12.50 38.93
N MET A 492 -8.23 -13.42 39.87
CA MET A 492 -9.56 -13.64 40.47
C MET A 492 -10.05 -12.40 41.23
N ARG A 493 -9.12 -11.65 41.84
CA ARG A 493 -9.40 -10.40 42.53
C ARG A 493 -10.02 -9.38 41.57
N LEU A 494 -9.40 -9.20 40.41
CA LEU A 494 -9.88 -8.33 39.34
C LEU A 494 -11.23 -8.79 38.78
N GLN A 495 -11.40 -10.10 38.57
CA GLN A 495 -12.67 -10.66 38.12
C GLN A 495 -13.81 -10.34 39.11
N ALA A 496 -13.59 -10.55 40.42
CA ALA A 496 -14.57 -10.24 41.45
C ALA A 496 -14.93 -8.75 41.47
N MET A 497 -13.94 -7.87 41.30
CA MET A 497 -14.18 -6.42 41.18
C MET A 497 -14.95 -6.06 39.91
N MET A 498 -14.64 -6.65 38.76
CA MET A 498 -15.41 -6.39 37.52
C MET A 498 -16.87 -6.84 37.65
N ALA A 499 -17.11 -7.93 38.40
CA ALA A 499 -18.44 -8.45 38.65
C ALA A 499 -19.32 -7.47 39.45
N THR A 500 -18.76 -6.65 40.35
CA THR A 500 -19.54 -5.62 41.07
C THR A 500 -20.07 -4.52 40.15
N TYR A 501 -19.44 -4.30 39.01
CA TYR A 501 -19.92 -3.40 37.94
C TYR A 501 -20.82 -4.11 36.92
N GLY A 502 -21.17 -5.38 37.17
CA GLY A 502 -21.99 -6.19 36.27
C GLY A 502 -21.27 -6.61 34.98
N ILE A 503 -19.93 -6.59 34.97
CA ILE A 503 -19.11 -7.00 33.83
C ILE A 503 -18.60 -8.42 34.10
N GLN A 504 -19.00 -9.36 33.23
CA GLN A 504 -18.55 -10.75 33.33
C GLN A 504 -17.22 -10.92 32.59
N THR A 505 -16.21 -11.39 33.31
CA THR A 505 -14.87 -11.72 32.78
C THR A 505 -14.52 -13.16 33.15
N GLN A 506 -13.53 -13.76 32.46
CA GLN A 506 -12.96 -15.06 32.81
C GLN A 506 -11.51 -14.91 33.24
N THR A 507 -11.02 -15.77 34.12
CA THR A 507 -9.58 -15.85 34.40
C THR A 507 -8.88 -16.80 33.41
N PRO A 508 -7.54 -16.73 33.25
CA PRO A 508 -6.79 -17.69 32.46
C PRO A 508 -7.00 -19.14 32.87
N HIS A 509 -7.29 -19.39 34.15
CA HIS A 509 -7.57 -20.74 34.65
C HIS A 509 -8.97 -21.24 34.23
N GLU A 510 -9.99 -20.38 34.25
CA GLU A 510 -11.36 -20.75 33.87
C GLU A 510 -11.57 -21.02 32.37
N VAL A 511 -10.63 -20.60 31.52
CA VAL A 511 -10.69 -20.84 30.07
C VAL A 511 -10.04 -22.15 29.64
N GLU A 512 -9.36 -22.86 30.56
CA GLU A 512 -8.80 -24.18 30.29
C GLU A 512 -9.89 -25.14 29.74
N PRO A 513 -9.58 -25.96 28.71
CA PRO A 513 -8.26 -26.27 28.17
C PRO A 513 -7.75 -25.29 27.09
N VAL A 514 -8.45 -24.17 26.84
CA VAL A 514 -8.01 -23.16 25.86
C VAL A 514 -6.91 -22.31 26.48
N GLN A 515 -5.78 -22.19 25.79
CA GLN A 515 -4.66 -21.38 26.25
C GLN A 515 -4.75 -19.96 25.70
N ILE A 516 -4.46 -18.98 26.55
CA ILE A 516 -4.32 -17.57 26.15
C ILE A 516 -2.85 -17.29 25.90
N TRP A 517 -2.50 -16.91 24.68
CA TRP A 517 -1.13 -16.62 24.26
C TRP A 517 -0.96 -15.13 23.94
N SER A 518 0.28 -14.64 24.06
CA SER A 518 0.65 -13.34 23.49
C SER A 518 0.79 -13.44 21.98
N SER A 519 0.72 -12.30 21.30
CA SER A 519 0.94 -12.24 19.85
C SER A 519 2.35 -12.73 19.48
N THR A 520 3.37 -12.43 20.31
CA THR A 520 4.76 -12.90 20.13
C THR A 520 4.89 -14.43 20.13
N GLN A 521 4.12 -15.15 20.96
CA GLN A 521 4.14 -16.61 20.95
C GLN A 521 3.62 -17.17 19.62
N LEU A 522 2.57 -16.55 19.06
CA LEU A 522 2.07 -16.93 17.75
C LEU A 522 3.08 -16.60 16.64
N VAL A 523 3.82 -15.49 16.74
CA VAL A 523 4.94 -15.19 15.82
C VAL A 523 5.97 -16.31 15.83
N GLN A 524 6.36 -16.81 17.01
CA GLN A 524 7.30 -17.93 17.13
C GLN A 524 6.79 -19.21 16.47
N VAL A 525 5.49 -19.49 16.52
CA VAL A 525 4.89 -20.62 15.79
C VAL A 525 5.06 -20.43 14.28
N TYR A 526 4.63 -19.28 13.76
CA TYR A 526 4.69 -18.99 12.34
C TYR A 526 6.12 -18.86 11.78
N GLN A 527 7.14 -18.56 12.60
CA GLN A 527 8.54 -18.59 12.16
C GLN A 527 8.95 -19.95 11.59
N ASN A 528 8.35 -21.04 12.08
CA ASN A 528 8.63 -22.39 11.59
C ASN A 528 7.94 -22.71 10.26
N LEU A 529 6.97 -21.90 9.83
CA LEU A 529 6.27 -22.11 8.57
C LEU A 529 7.22 -21.85 7.38
N GLY A 530 7.36 -22.83 6.50
CA GLY A 530 8.24 -22.74 5.33
C GLY A 530 9.73 -22.93 5.64
N VAL A 531 10.11 -23.40 6.83
CA VAL A 531 11.51 -23.78 7.12
C VAL A 531 11.91 -24.98 6.25
N ASN A 532 13.09 -24.90 5.64
CA ASN A 532 13.68 -26.02 4.91
C ASN A 532 15.20 -25.97 4.96
N TYR A 533 15.80 -26.89 5.72
CA TYR A 533 17.26 -26.93 5.90
C TYR A 533 18.03 -27.32 4.63
N LYS A 534 17.46 -28.14 3.74
CA LYS A 534 18.13 -28.54 2.49
C LYS A 534 18.29 -27.36 1.54
N LEU A 535 17.29 -26.48 1.50
CA LEU A 535 17.29 -25.28 0.66
C LEU A 535 17.86 -24.05 1.39
N GLY A 536 18.21 -24.16 2.67
CA GLY A 536 18.69 -23.03 3.49
C GLY A 536 17.62 -22.01 3.85
N LEU A 537 16.35 -22.41 3.86
CA LEU A 537 15.20 -21.54 4.14
C LEU A 537 14.89 -21.50 5.64
N HIS A 538 14.82 -20.31 6.24
CA HIS A 538 14.55 -20.12 7.67
C HIS A 538 13.08 -19.82 7.99
N GLY A 539 12.17 -19.94 7.02
CA GLY A 539 10.73 -19.73 7.22
C GLY A 539 10.31 -18.26 7.35
N ARG A 540 9.18 -17.99 8.01
CA ARG A 540 8.64 -16.62 8.13
C ARG A 540 9.55 -15.75 9.00
N PRO A 541 9.90 -14.52 8.59
CA PRO A 541 10.59 -13.59 9.47
C PRO A 541 9.74 -13.26 10.71
N GLY A 542 10.38 -12.87 11.83
CA GLY A 542 9.73 -12.54 13.10
C GLY A 542 8.89 -11.26 13.07
N ARG A 543 7.90 -11.19 12.16
CA ARG A 543 7.02 -10.05 11.95
C ARG A 543 5.80 -10.15 12.88
N PRO A 544 5.32 -9.04 13.46
CA PRO A 544 4.13 -9.07 14.30
C PRO A 544 2.91 -9.53 13.52
N ILE A 545 1.97 -10.16 14.22
CA ILE A 545 0.68 -10.58 13.68
C ILE A 545 -0.33 -9.51 14.05
N GLY A 546 -1.06 -9.01 13.06
CA GLY A 546 -2.03 -7.94 13.26
C GLY A 546 -3.36 -8.45 13.81
N SER A 547 -4.29 -7.52 13.94
CA SER A 547 -5.57 -7.75 14.60
C SER A 547 -6.47 -8.74 13.88
N LEU A 548 -6.36 -8.88 12.56
CA LEU A 548 -7.11 -9.92 11.84
C LEU A 548 -6.53 -11.31 12.15
N GLY A 549 -5.21 -11.44 12.27
CA GLY A 549 -4.57 -12.67 12.73
C GLY A 549 -4.91 -13.01 14.18
N THR A 550 -4.75 -12.07 15.12
CA THR A 550 -5.01 -12.33 16.54
C THR A 550 -6.49 -12.55 16.87
N SER A 551 -7.41 -12.17 15.98
CA SER A 551 -8.85 -12.38 16.15
C SER A 551 -9.33 -13.78 15.71
N LYS A 552 -8.42 -14.73 15.50
CA LYS A 552 -8.71 -16.14 15.19
C LYS A 552 -8.49 -17.02 16.42
N VAL A 553 -9.16 -18.16 16.41
CA VAL A 553 -8.83 -19.29 17.31
C VAL A 553 -7.90 -20.22 16.56
N TYR A 554 -6.81 -20.64 17.19
CA TYR A 554 -5.80 -21.50 16.57
C TYR A 554 -5.85 -22.91 17.13
N ARG A 555 -5.59 -23.90 16.27
CA ARG A 555 -5.29 -25.28 16.66
C ARG A 555 -3.82 -25.55 16.40
N VAL A 556 -3.05 -25.75 17.47
CA VAL A 556 -1.59 -25.93 17.41
C VAL A 556 -1.23 -27.19 18.20
N CYS A 557 -0.71 -28.22 17.53
CA CYS A 557 -0.33 -29.50 18.16
C CYS A 557 -1.41 -30.08 19.10
N GLY A 558 -2.69 -30.01 18.70
CA GLY A 558 -3.84 -30.45 19.49
C GLY A 558 -4.37 -29.45 20.52
N MET A 559 -3.60 -28.41 20.86
CA MET A 559 -4.02 -27.33 21.77
C MET A 559 -4.94 -26.35 21.06
N THR A 560 -5.91 -25.79 21.81
CA THR A 560 -6.72 -24.65 21.35
C THR A 560 -6.12 -23.39 21.92
N VAL A 561 -5.81 -22.42 21.07
CA VAL A 561 -5.12 -21.19 21.45
C VAL A 561 -5.95 -19.99 21.02
N LEU A 562 -6.07 -19.00 21.89
CA LEU A 562 -6.57 -17.67 21.58
C LEU A 562 -5.48 -16.64 21.91
N CYS A 563 -5.24 -15.69 21.01
CA CYS A 563 -4.23 -14.66 21.20
C CYS A 563 -4.87 -13.31 21.55
N TYR A 564 -4.24 -12.53 22.41
CA TYR A 564 -4.61 -11.13 22.60
C TYR A 564 -3.83 -10.22 21.62
N PRO A 565 -4.45 -9.11 21.14
CA PRO A 565 -3.81 -8.16 20.23
C PRO A 565 -2.57 -7.46 20.82
N LEU A 566 -1.72 -6.93 19.93
CA LEU A 566 -0.46 -6.23 20.28
C LEU A 566 -0.66 -5.05 21.25
N ILE A 567 -1.81 -4.37 21.21
CA ILE A 567 -2.14 -3.25 22.13
C ILE A 567 -2.17 -3.65 23.61
N PHE A 568 -2.27 -4.95 23.93
CA PHE A 568 -2.21 -5.49 25.29
C PHE A 568 -0.85 -6.15 25.62
N GLU A 569 0.09 -6.13 24.67
CA GLU A 569 1.45 -6.62 24.88
C GLU A 569 2.25 -5.61 25.70
N VAL A 570 3.22 -6.09 26.48
CA VAL A 570 4.12 -5.21 27.23
C VAL A 570 5.16 -4.67 26.24
N SER A 571 4.83 -3.57 25.57
CA SER A 571 5.75 -2.86 24.67
C SER A 571 6.80 -2.08 25.46
N GLU A 572 7.99 -1.93 24.88
CA GLU A 572 9.03 -1.02 25.38
C GLU A 572 8.57 0.45 25.28
N PHE A 573 7.68 0.76 24.35
CA PHE A 573 7.14 2.11 24.14
C PHE A 573 5.89 2.37 25.00
N TYR A 574 5.77 3.56 25.59
CA TYR A 574 4.84 3.83 26.71
C TYR A 574 3.40 4.21 26.32
N LEU A 575 3.04 4.25 25.03
CA LEU A 575 1.74 4.76 24.54
C LEU A 575 0.53 4.16 25.29
N TYR A 576 0.52 2.84 25.45
CA TYR A 576 -0.61 2.11 26.03
C TYR A 576 -0.73 2.23 27.55
N ARG A 577 0.18 2.96 28.20
CA ARG A 577 0.02 3.36 29.62
C ARG A 577 -0.99 4.50 29.78
N ASP A 578 -1.34 5.20 28.70
CA ASP A 578 -2.46 6.15 28.66
C ASP A 578 -3.76 5.39 28.36
N MET A 579 -4.66 5.31 29.35
CA MET A 579 -5.89 4.54 29.18
C MET A 579 -6.87 5.17 28.19
N ALA A 580 -6.94 6.50 28.08
CA ALA A 580 -7.79 7.12 27.06
C ALA A 580 -7.34 6.71 25.65
N LEU A 581 -6.03 6.63 25.44
CA LEU A 581 -5.48 6.13 24.18
C LEU A 581 -5.79 4.64 23.98
N LEU A 582 -5.60 3.80 25.01
CA LEU A 582 -5.93 2.37 24.93
C LEU A 582 -7.41 2.13 24.61
N ILE A 583 -8.34 2.86 25.23
CA ILE A 583 -9.78 2.77 24.97
C ILE A 583 -10.09 3.08 23.50
N ASP A 584 -9.51 4.14 22.97
CA ASP A 584 -9.72 4.55 21.59
C ASP A 584 -9.09 3.55 20.59
N ASP A 585 -7.94 2.99 20.93
CA ASP A 585 -7.29 1.93 20.15
C ASP A 585 -8.14 0.65 20.15
N ILE A 586 -8.72 0.23 21.28
CA ILE A 586 -9.66 -0.91 21.32
C ILE A 586 -10.84 -0.65 20.37
N LYS A 587 -11.43 0.55 20.39
CA LYS A 587 -12.53 0.91 19.49
C LYS A 587 -12.12 0.86 18.02
N THR A 588 -10.96 1.42 17.71
CA THR A 588 -10.38 1.43 16.36
C THR A 588 -10.11 0.00 15.87
N GLU A 589 -9.61 -0.88 16.74
CA GLU A 589 -9.35 -2.29 16.42
C GLU A 589 -10.65 -3.05 16.16
N LEU A 590 -11.69 -2.85 16.96
CA LEU A 590 -12.99 -3.47 16.73
C LEU A 590 -13.63 -2.98 15.42
N GLN A 591 -13.48 -1.69 15.10
CA GLN A 591 -13.91 -1.14 13.81
C GLN A 591 -13.11 -1.73 12.64
N PHE A 592 -11.79 -1.84 12.78
CA PHE A 592 -10.92 -2.42 11.77
C PHE A 592 -11.28 -3.89 11.50
N VAL A 593 -11.38 -4.71 12.55
CA VAL A 593 -11.81 -6.11 12.44
C VAL A 593 -13.21 -6.19 11.83
N GLY A 594 -14.17 -5.40 12.32
CA GLY A 594 -15.54 -5.38 11.80
C GLY A 594 -15.61 -4.99 10.31
N ARG A 595 -14.77 -4.05 9.86
CA ARG A 595 -14.76 -3.57 8.48
C ARG A 595 -14.05 -4.52 7.52
N TYR A 596 -12.91 -5.09 7.92
CA TYR A 596 -12.01 -5.82 7.02
C TYR A 596 -12.04 -7.34 7.17
N TRP A 597 -12.78 -7.89 8.14
CA TRP A 597 -12.93 -9.34 8.26
C TRP A 597 -13.64 -9.94 7.05
N ARG A 598 -12.98 -10.88 6.37
CA ARG A 598 -13.53 -11.60 5.20
C ARG A 598 -13.33 -13.11 5.29
N LEU A 599 -12.92 -13.63 6.45
CA LEU A 599 -12.67 -15.06 6.65
C LEU A 599 -13.93 -15.80 7.08
N SER A 600 -14.00 -17.09 6.78
CA SER A 600 -15.08 -17.96 7.25
C SER A 600 -15.04 -18.10 8.78
N GLY A 601 -16.19 -17.89 9.43
CA GLY A 601 -16.31 -17.83 10.89
C GLY A 601 -16.27 -16.40 11.42
N ARG A 602 -16.72 -16.22 12.67
CA ARG A 602 -16.76 -14.89 13.30
C ARG A 602 -15.40 -14.54 13.91
N PRO A 603 -14.96 -13.27 13.84
CA PRO A 603 -13.76 -12.83 14.54
C PRO A 603 -13.99 -12.89 16.05
N THR A 604 -13.01 -13.41 16.79
CA THR A 604 -13.02 -13.52 18.25
C THR A 604 -11.84 -12.75 18.83
N VAL A 605 -12.12 -11.58 19.39
CA VAL A 605 -11.13 -10.66 19.97
C VAL A 605 -10.98 -10.93 21.46
N CYS A 606 -9.76 -11.16 21.92
CA CYS A 606 -9.42 -11.28 23.34
C CYS A 606 -9.00 -9.92 23.90
N LEU A 607 -9.77 -9.36 24.85
CA LEU A 607 -9.39 -8.15 25.59
C LEU A 607 -8.86 -8.54 26.96
N LEU A 608 -7.63 -8.15 27.26
CA LEU A 608 -6.97 -8.41 28.54
C LEU A 608 -7.19 -7.22 29.49
N ILE A 609 -7.73 -7.48 30.68
CA ILE A 609 -7.89 -6.50 31.74
C ILE A 609 -6.89 -6.82 32.84
N ARG A 610 -6.12 -5.80 33.23
CA ARG A 610 -5.10 -5.86 34.28
C ARG A 610 -5.47 -4.97 35.46
N GLU A 611 -4.93 -5.27 36.63
CA GLU A 611 -5.15 -4.54 37.87
C GLU A 611 -4.60 -3.12 37.82
N GLU A 612 -3.56 -2.87 37.01
CA GLU A 612 -3.03 -1.53 36.76
C GLU A 612 -4.08 -0.59 36.11
N HIS A 613 -4.97 -1.12 35.26
CA HIS A 613 -6.02 -0.34 34.64
C HIS A 613 -7.00 0.22 35.69
N MET A 614 -7.18 -0.45 36.83
CA MET A 614 -8.08 0.02 37.90
C MET A 614 -7.51 1.18 38.72
N ARG A 615 -6.18 1.34 38.74
CA ARG A 615 -5.50 2.41 39.50
C ARG A 615 -5.60 3.77 38.83
N ASP A 616 -6.02 3.77 37.58
CA ASP A 616 -6.07 4.92 36.70
C ASP A 616 -7.27 5.84 37.02
N PRO A 617 -7.07 7.17 37.10
CA PRO A 617 -8.14 8.15 37.24
C PRO A 617 -9.29 8.02 36.21
N GLN A 618 -8.98 7.59 34.99
CA GLN A 618 -9.90 7.41 33.87
C GLN A 618 -10.56 6.02 33.84
N PHE A 619 -10.41 5.19 34.87
CA PHE A 619 -10.99 3.84 34.90
C PHE A 619 -12.51 3.82 34.65
N LYS A 620 -13.21 4.89 35.02
CA LYS A 620 -14.62 5.08 34.69
C LYS A 620 -14.89 5.03 33.17
N ALA A 621 -14.03 5.60 32.34
CA ALA A 621 -14.18 5.57 30.89
C ALA A 621 -14.02 4.15 30.32
N MET A 622 -13.15 3.32 30.92
CA MET A 622 -13.05 1.89 30.56
C MET A 622 -14.32 1.14 30.94
N LEU A 623 -14.92 1.44 32.11
CA LEU A 623 -16.23 0.87 32.47
C LEU A 623 -17.32 1.28 31.48
N ASP A 624 -17.32 2.53 31.00
CA ASP A 624 -18.25 3.00 29.97
C ASP A 624 -18.07 2.25 28.64
N LEU A 625 -16.82 1.99 28.23
CA LEU A 625 -16.51 1.13 27.08
C LEU A 625 -17.06 -0.30 27.30
N LEU A 626 -16.75 -0.93 28.44
CA LEU A 626 -17.19 -2.30 28.73
C LEU A 626 -18.74 -2.40 28.80
N ALA A 627 -19.41 -1.37 29.32
CA ALA A 627 -20.86 -1.27 29.30
C ALA A 627 -21.42 -1.10 27.87
N MET A 628 -20.75 -0.32 27.03
CA MET A 628 -21.07 -0.17 25.60
C MET A 628 -20.94 -1.53 24.88
N LEU A 629 -19.85 -2.26 25.09
CA LEU A 629 -19.65 -3.59 24.54
C LEU A 629 -20.74 -4.58 25.01
N LYS A 630 -21.19 -4.48 26.27
CA LYS A 630 -22.27 -5.30 26.84
C LYS A 630 -23.63 -5.01 26.19
N LYS A 631 -23.89 -3.77 25.77
CA LYS A 631 -25.10 -3.39 25.01
C LYS A 631 -25.12 -3.97 23.59
N GLY A 632 -23.99 -4.52 23.11
CA GLY A 632 -23.89 -5.22 21.84
C GLY A 632 -23.53 -4.34 20.63
N HIS A 633 -23.19 -3.07 20.85
CA HIS A 633 -22.75 -2.15 19.80
C HIS A 633 -21.62 -1.25 20.30
N CYS A 634 -20.58 -1.05 19.48
CA CYS A 634 -19.44 -0.17 19.77
C CYS A 634 -19.14 0.69 18.53
N ASP A 635 -19.44 1.99 18.59
CA ASP A 635 -19.16 2.97 17.53
C ASP A 635 -19.50 2.46 16.11
N GLY A 636 -20.72 1.93 15.93
CA GLY A 636 -21.22 1.39 14.66
C GLY A 636 -20.93 -0.09 14.39
N VAL A 637 -20.10 -0.74 15.23
CA VAL A 637 -19.76 -2.16 15.11
C VAL A 637 -20.70 -2.99 15.99
N LYS A 638 -21.33 -4.02 15.40
CA LYS A 638 -22.06 -5.04 16.17
C LYS A 638 -21.07 -5.94 16.91
N VAL A 639 -21.18 -5.98 18.23
CA VAL A 639 -20.29 -6.77 19.09
C VAL A 639 -21.09 -7.73 19.97
N ARG A 640 -20.47 -8.84 20.37
CA ARG A 640 -21.06 -9.79 21.32
C ARG A 640 -20.01 -10.25 22.32
N ILE A 641 -20.19 -9.83 23.58
CA ILE A 641 -19.45 -10.40 24.69
C ILE A 641 -20.00 -11.79 25.02
N GLY A 642 -19.11 -12.73 25.31
CA GLY A 642 -19.50 -14.04 25.81
C GLY A 642 -18.33 -14.79 26.43
N ARG A 643 -18.65 -15.89 27.11
CA ARG A 643 -17.62 -16.85 27.54
C ARG A 643 -16.97 -17.52 26.34
N LEU A 644 -15.66 -17.72 26.40
CA LEU A 644 -14.88 -18.30 25.31
C LEU A 644 -15.44 -19.65 24.86
N GLN A 645 -15.79 -20.54 25.79
CA GLN A 645 -16.34 -21.86 25.48
C GLN A 645 -17.61 -21.82 24.62
N ASN A 646 -18.42 -20.76 24.77
CA ASN A 646 -19.67 -20.59 24.02
C ASN A 646 -19.45 -20.00 22.63
N LEU A 647 -18.35 -19.29 22.42
CA LEU A 647 -18.08 -18.55 21.18
C LEU A 647 -17.33 -19.41 20.16
N ILE A 648 -16.45 -20.32 20.62
CA ILE A 648 -15.57 -21.16 19.79
C ILE A 648 -16.29 -21.85 18.62
N SER A 649 -17.51 -22.35 18.82
CA SER A 649 -18.25 -23.08 17.77
C SER A 649 -18.59 -22.23 16.55
N SER A 650 -18.57 -20.91 16.70
CA SER A 650 -18.88 -19.93 15.65
C SER A 650 -17.69 -19.06 15.26
N SER A 651 -16.57 -19.20 15.98
CA SER A 651 -15.31 -18.50 15.72
C SER A 651 -14.66 -18.99 14.42
N CYS A 652 -13.79 -18.17 13.84
CA CYS A 652 -12.87 -18.62 12.81
C CYS A 652 -11.74 -19.43 13.45
N VAL A 653 -11.65 -20.71 13.09
CA VAL A 653 -10.63 -21.63 13.58
C VAL A 653 -9.61 -21.89 12.48
N GLU A 654 -8.34 -21.63 12.76
CA GLU A 654 -7.22 -21.91 11.86
C GLU A 654 -6.35 -23.05 12.40
N HIS A 655 -6.15 -24.07 11.58
CA HIS A 655 -5.36 -25.26 11.93
C HIS A 655 -3.92 -25.09 11.45
N LEU A 656 -2.97 -25.07 12.39
CA LEU A 656 -1.54 -24.95 12.12
C LEU A 656 -0.88 -26.33 12.15
N ASP A 657 -1.36 -27.23 11.29
CA ASP A 657 -0.98 -28.65 11.28
C ASP A 657 0.48 -28.88 10.87
N PHE A 658 1.14 -27.90 10.24
CA PHE A 658 2.56 -27.95 9.91
C PHE A 658 3.46 -28.11 11.15
N MET A 659 2.98 -27.71 12.33
CA MET A 659 3.71 -27.90 13.59
C MET A 659 3.79 -29.36 14.03
N ASN A 660 2.85 -30.23 13.59
CA ASN A 660 2.86 -31.65 13.94
C ASN A 660 4.02 -32.42 13.27
N VAL A 661 4.61 -31.83 12.23
CA VAL A 661 5.74 -32.42 11.48
C VAL A 661 7.09 -32.08 12.15
N LEU A 662 7.10 -31.12 13.07
CA LEU A 662 8.31 -30.65 13.73
C LEU A 662 8.41 -31.31 15.12
N ASP A 663 9.50 -32.04 15.38
CA ASP A 663 9.83 -32.60 16.69
C ASP A 663 10.22 -31.48 17.67
N PHE A 664 9.24 -30.70 18.16
CA PHE A 664 9.48 -29.60 19.09
C PHE A 664 9.03 -29.95 20.52
N PRO A 665 9.85 -29.64 21.55
CA PRO A 665 9.42 -29.80 22.92
C PRO A 665 8.32 -28.79 23.26
N TYR A 666 7.14 -29.29 23.62
CA TYR A 666 5.95 -28.53 24.04
C TYR A 666 6.22 -27.47 25.13
N HIS A 667 7.35 -27.58 25.86
CA HIS A 667 7.71 -26.72 26.99
C HIS A 667 8.24 -25.32 26.64
N LYS A 668 8.34 -24.94 25.36
CA LYS A 668 8.85 -23.62 24.96
C LYS A 668 7.80 -22.50 24.92
N PHE A 669 6.52 -22.81 24.74
CA PHE A 669 5.49 -21.77 24.62
C PHE A 669 4.92 -21.39 25.98
N THR A 670 4.96 -20.10 26.32
CA THR A 670 4.48 -19.61 27.61
C THR A 670 3.05 -19.10 27.49
N GLN A 671 2.11 -19.75 28.17
CA GLN A 671 0.75 -19.23 28.32
C GLN A 671 0.70 -18.04 29.27
N PHE A 672 -0.26 -17.15 29.06
CA PHE A 672 -0.59 -16.10 30.02
C PHE A 672 -1.17 -16.76 31.28
N LYS A 673 -0.48 -16.62 32.41
CA LYS A 673 -0.85 -17.25 33.68
C LYS A 673 -1.69 -16.30 34.52
N GLN A 674 -2.61 -16.88 35.30
CA GLN A 674 -3.35 -16.14 36.30
C GLN A 674 -2.38 -15.57 37.36
N LEU A 675 -2.53 -14.29 37.69
CA LEU A 675 -1.84 -13.65 38.79
C LEU A 675 -2.43 -14.12 40.11
N GLU A 676 -1.59 -14.72 40.95
CA GLU A 676 -1.94 -15.19 42.29
C GLU A 676 -1.55 -14.14 43.33
N HIS A 677 -2.46 -13.84 44.25
CA HIS A 677 -2.20 -12.98 45.40
C HIS A 677 -2.15 -13.83 46.67
N GLU A 678 -1.15 -13.62 47.52
CA GLU A 678 -0.99 -14.37 48.77
C GLU A 678 -2.11 -14.10 49.80
N TYR A 679 -2.88 -13.01 49.63
CA TYR A 679 -3.98 -12.61 50.51
C TYR A 679 -5.24 -12.20 49.72
N ILE A 680 -6.37 -12.89 49.95
CA ILE A 680 -7.70 -12.58 49.38
C ILE A 680 -8.64 -12.10 50.50
N GLY A 681 -8.36 -10.92 51.07
CA GLY A 681 -9.25 -10.28 52.04
C GLY A 681 -10.25 -9.33 51.36
N TYR A 682 -11.55 -9.40 51.70
CA TYR A 682 -12.58 -8.51 51.13
C TYR A 682 -12.33 -7.01 51.38
N GLN A 683 -11.64 -6.64 52.47
CA GLN A 683 -11.24 -5.25 52.75
C GLN A 683 -10.20 -4.71 51.75
N SER A 684 -9.43 -5.59 51.09
CA SER A 684 -8.40 -5.23 50.10
C SER A 684 -8.94 -5.03 48.67
N LEU A 685 -10.23 -5.23 48.44
CA LEU A 685 -10.85 -5.10 47.10
C LEU A 685 -11.16 -3.64 46.74
N THR A 686 -11.29 -2.74 47.71
CA THR A 686 -11.66 -1.33 47.49
C THR A 686 -10.52 -0.34 47.72
N ASP A 687 -9.47 -0.72 48.46
CA ASP A 687 -8.28 0.10 48.72
C ASP A 687 -7.25 -0.08 47.61
N VAL A 688 -7.60 0.30 46.39
CA VAL A 688 -6.64 0.42 45.29
C VAL A 688 -6.08 1.85 45.34
N PRO A 689 -4.79 2.06 45.70
CA PRO A 689 -4.20 3.39 45.73
C PRO A 689 -4.34 4.04 44.35
N LYS A 690 -5.04 5.17 44.28
CA LYS A 690 -5.14 5.95 43.05
C LYS A 690 -3.79 6.59 42.76
N ILE A 691 -3.39 6.58 41.48
CA ILE A 691 -2.17 7.26 41.05
C ILE A 691 -2.31 8.76 41.36
N VAL A 692 -1.34 9.31 42.09
CA VAL A 692 -1.26 10.75 42.37
C VAL A 692 -0.66 11.43 41.14
N HIS A 693 -1.38 12.38 40.54
CA HIS A 693 -0.84 13.23 39.49
C HIS A 693 0.21 14.16 40.12
N ILE A 694 1.47 14.01 39.71
CA ILE A 694 2.54 14.91 40.13
C ILE A 694 2.77 15.91 39.01
N GLN A 695 2.64 17.19 39.34
CA GLN A 695 3.03 18.29 38.48
C GLN A 695 4.38 18.81 38.96
N GLU A 696 5.44 18.43 38.25
CA GLU A 696 6.79 18.95 38.49
C GLU A 696 7.09 20.14 37.58
N GLU A 697 7.93 21.06 38.04
CA GLU A 697 8.39 22.17 37.21
C GLU A 697 9.44 21.68 36.20
N LEU A 698 9.18 21.88 34.90
CA LEU A 698 10.08 21.50 33.82
C LEU A 698 11.26 22.48 33.71
N LYS A 699 12.29 22.28 34.54
CA LYS A 699 13.55 23.05 34.49
C LYS A 699 14.61 22.35 33.65
N SER A 700 15.41 23.13 32.92
CA SER A 700 16.60 22.63 32.22
C SER A 700 17.79 22.53 33.17
N TYR A 701 18.50 21.41 33.12
CA TYR A 701 19.73 21.14 33.86
C TYR A 701 20.99 21.15 32.97
N GLU A 702 20.93 21.82 31.81
CA GLU A 702 22.07 21.95 30.89
C GLU A 702 23.33 22.55 31.55
N SER A 703 23.17 23.39 32.57
CA SER A 703 24.31 23.95 33.33
C SER A 703 25.19 22.89 33.98
N PHE A 704 24.67 21.69 34.26
CA PHE A 704 25.43 20.56 34.81
C PHE A 704 26.30 19.85 33.75
N GLN A 705 26.16 20.17 32.45
CA GLN A 705 27.01 19.62 31.39
C GLN A 705 28.49 20.00 31.54
N ASN A 706 28.81 21.06 32.28
CA ASN A 706 30.19 21.50 32.53
C ASN A 706 30.70 21.14 33.94
N LYS A 707 29.85 20.57 34.81
CA LYS A 707 30.21 20.18 36.18
C LYS A 707 30.86 18.79 36.23
N PRO A 708 31.76 18.50 37.19
CA PRO A 708 32.37 17.18 37.32
C PRO A 708 31.35 16.10 37.76
N ASN A 709 31.63 14.82 37.44
CA ASN A 709 30.68 13.72 37.67
C ASN A 709 30.25 13.57 39.15
N HIS A 710 31.13 13.86 40.12
CA HIS A 710 30.79 13.72 41.55
C HIS A 710 29.70 14.71 41.99
N GLU A 711 29.72 15.95 41.51
CA GLU A 711 28.66 16.94 41.79
C GLU A 711 27.31 16.50 41.20
N ILE A 712 27.32 15.89 40.01
CA ILE A 712 26.10 15.36 39.38
C ILE A 712 25.54 14.21 40.22
N LEU A 713 26.40 13.30 40.69
CA LEU A 713 25.99 12.17 41.52
C LEU A 713 25.46 12.59 42.88
N ASP A 714 26.01 13.65 43.48
CA ASP A 714 25.51 14.19 44.73
C ASP A 714 24.16 14.90 44.56
N GLU A 715 23.97 15.63 43.45
CA GLU A 715 22.67 16.22 43.11
C GLU A 715 21.59 15.14 42.89
N ILE A 716 21.92 14.05 42.18
CA ILE A 716 20.99 12.92 41.94
C ILE A 716 20.47 12.30 43.25
N LYS A 717 21.27 12.29 44.33
CA LYS A 717 20.85 11.74 45.62
C LYS A 717 19.88 12.65 46.36
N ILE A 718 19.96 13.96 46.13
CA ILE A 718 19.20 14.98 46.86
C ILE A 718 17.87 15.27 46.15
N ILE A 719 17.88 15.23 44.82
CA ILE A 719 16.76 15.71 44.01
C ILE A 719 15.60 14.70 43.96
N GLU A 720 14.42 15.13 44.40
CA GLU A 720 13.20 14.32 44.35
C GLU A 720 12.48 14.38 42.99
N ASN A 721 12.73 15.46 42.23
CA ASN A 721 12.14 15.71 40.91
C ASN A 721 12.61 14.66 39.89
N ILE A 722 11.68 13.85 39.39
CA ILE A 722 11.98 12.76 38.47
C ILE A 722 12.52 13.29 37.15
N TYR A 723 11.93 14.37 36.62
CA TYR A 723 12.37 14.95 35.35
C TYR A 723 13.83 15.43 35.39
N ALA A 724 14.24 16.01 36.52
CA ALA A 724 15.62 16.43 36.75
C ALA A 724 16.57 15.24 36.88
N ARG A 725 16.18 14.17 37.58
CA ARG A 725 16.97 12.92 37.65
C ARG A 725 17.20 12.36 36.25
N CYS A 726 16.18 12.34 35.40
CA CYS A 726 16.31 11.88 34.02
C CYS A 726 17.36 12.68 33.23
N GLN A 727 17.37 14.01 33.36
CA GLN A 727 18.38 14.87 32.73
C GLN A 727 19.79 14.61 33.26
N LEU A 728 19.96 14.51 34.58
CA LEU A 728 21.26 14.26 35.20
C LEU A 728 21.85 12.90 34.81
N TYR A 729 21.03 11.84 34.78
CA TYR A 729 21.44 10.54 34.24
C TYR A 729 21.73 10.59 32.74
N GLY A 730 20.99 11.38 31.96
CA GLY A 730 21.29 11.62 30.55
C GLY A 730 22.65 12.26 30.31
N ILE A 731 23.06 13.22 31.15
CA ILE A 731 24.40 13.82 31.10
C ILE A 731 25.48 12.76 31.39
N LEU A 732 25.27 11.92 32.41
CA LEU A 732 26.22 10.84 32.74
C LEU A 732 26.27 9.77 31.64
N LEU A 733 25.13 9.41 31.05
CA LEU A 733 25.04 8.47 29.93
C LEU A 733 25.89 8.94 28.75
N LYS A 734 25.83 10.24 28.41
CA LYS A 734 26.61 10.83 27.32
C LYS A 734 28.12 10.84 27.60
N ARG A 735 28.53 10.91 28.87
CA ARG A 735 29.95 10.96 29.28
C ARG A 735 30.59 9.59 29.42
N GLU A 736 29.90 8.66 30.09
CA GLU A 736 30.49 7.40 30.56
C GLU A 736 29.88 6.16 29.88
N GLY A 737 28.75 6.32 29.17
CA GLY A 737 28.02 5.23 28.54
C GLY A 737 27.11 4.42 29.47
N SER A 738 26.26 3.56 28.90
CA SER A 738 25.19 2.84 29.63
C SER A 738 25.70 1.89 30.71
N ASN A 739 26.91 1.34 30.53
CA ASN A 739 27.50 0.33 31.42
C ASN A 739 28.22 0.92 32.65
N TYR A 740 28.32 2.25 32.76
CA TYR A 740 28.93 2.89 33.93
C TYR A 740 28.10 2.60 35.19
N LYS A 741 28.77 2.23 36.29
CA LYS A 741 28.11 1.80 37.53
C LYS A 741 27.99 2.94 38.53
N ILE A 742 26.79 3.09 39.09
CA ILE A 742 26.48 4.03 40.17
C ILE A 742 25.91 3.20 41.33
N GLY A 743 26.76 2.95 42.33
CA GLY A 743 26.46 1.99 43.39
C GLY A 743 26.48 0.56 42.84
N SER A 744 25.38 -0.18 43.02
CA SER A 744 25.24 -1.57 42.57
C SER A 744 24.66 -1.73 41.17
N ALA A 745 24.10 -0.67 40.58
CA ALA A 745 23.39 -0.72 39.29
C ALA A 745 24.07 0.13 38.22
N THR A 746 23.86 -0.20 36.95
CA THR A 746 24.36 0.57 35.80
C THR A 746 23.49 1.80 35.53
N ILE A 747 24.00 2.78 34.77
CA ILE A 747 23.18 3.90 34.28
C ILE A 747 21.97 3.38 33.50
N GLY A 748 22.14 2.38 32.65
CA GLY A 748 21.05 1.75 31.92
C GLY A 748 19.95 1.19 32.84
N GLU A 749 20.33 0.47 33.90
CA GLU A 749 19.39 -0.07 34.90
C GLU A 749 18.65 1.05 35.65
N HIS A 750 19.35 2.12 36.06
CA HIS A 750 18.73 3.29 36.68
C HIS A 750 17.74 3.99 35.73
N LEU A 751 18.08 4.12 34.45
CA LEU A 751 17.19 4.69 33.43
C LEU A 751 15.96 3.82 33.17
N HIS A 752 16.09 2.50 33.13
CA HIS A 752 14.93 1.60 33.04
C HIS A 752 14.02 1.72 34.27
N GLN A 753 14.59 1.77 35.48
CA GLN A 753 13.81 1.98 36.70
C GLN A 753 13.07 3.33 36.68
N LEU A 754 13.76 4.41 36.29
CA LEU A 754 13.15 5.73 36.15
C LEU A 754 12.05 5.75 35.07
N TYR A 755 12.26 5.07 33.94
CA TYR A 755 11.25 4.92 32.89
C TYR A 755 9.99 4.21 33.43
N HIS A 756 10.15 3.10 34.14
CA HIS A 756 9.03 2.39 34.76
C HIS A 756 8.31 3.27 35.78
N GLN A 757 9.06 3.89 36.69
CA GLN A 757 8.52 4.78 37.72
C GLN A 757 7.76 5.96 37.11
N ALA A 758 8.36 6.68 36.18
CA ALA A 758 7.76 7.83 35.51
C ALA A 758 6.48 7.44 34.77
N GLY A 759 6.43 6.27 34.12
CA GLY A 759 5.23 5.83 33.41
C GLY A 759 4.13 5.33 34.34
N CYS A 760 4.45 4.71 35.48
CA CYS A 760 3.46 4.40 36.52
C CYS A 760 2.86 5.68 37.13
N MET A 761 3.68 6.74 37.26
CA MET A 761 3.28 8.05 37.79
C MET A 761 2.70 8.98 36.70
N ARG A 762 2.76 8.57 35.42
CA ARG A 762 2.29 9.33 34.25
C ARG A 762 2.95 10.70 34.10
N HIS A 763 4.21 10.80 34.49
CA HIS A 763 5.00 11.98 34.24
C HIS A 763 5.49 11.95 32.78
N TRP A 764 4.65 12.40 31.85
CA TRP A 764 4.87 12.21 30.41
C TRP A 764 6.17 12.82 29.89
N ALA A 765 6.58 13.99 30.38
CA ALA A 765 7.85 14.59 30.01
C ALA A 765 9.05 13.73 30.44
N ALA A 766 9.05 13.20 31.67
CA ALA A 766 10.11 12.32 32.18
C ALA A 766 10.14 10.95 31.48
N VAL A 767 8.96 10.39 31.15
CA VAL A 767 8.86 9.16 30.37
C VAL A 767 9.39 9.35 28.95
N ARG A 768 9.02 10.43 28.26
CA ARG A 768 9.55 10.78 26.94
C ARG A 768 11.07 10.93 26.96
N TYR A 769 11.58 11.64 27.96
CA TYR A 769 13.01 11.87 28.12
C TYR A 769 13.78 10.55 28.30
N THR A 770 13.35 9.70 29.24
CA THR A 770 14.00 8.40 29.51
C THR A 770 13.84 7.42 28.35
N SER A 771 12.65 7.35 27.74
CA SER A 771 12.38 6.55 26.54
C SER A 771 13.30 6.94 25.37
N SER A 772 13.63 8.23 25.25
CA SER A 772 14.57 8.72 24.25
C SER A 772 16.00 8.26 24.54
N LEU A 773 16.46 8.39 25.78
CA LEU A 773 17.79 7.95 26.20
C LEU A 773 18.00 6.43 26.06
N LEU A 774 16.92 5.65 26.19
CA LEU A 774 16.90 4.20 26.02
C LEU A 774 16.69 3.75 24.57
N HIS A 775 16.55 4.69 23.63
CA HIS A 775 16.34 4.43 22.20
C HIS A 775 15.07 3.61 21.89
N HIS A 776 14.02 3.71 22.71
CA HIS A 776 12.79 2.97 22.46
C HIS A 776 12.04 3.47 21.22
N THR A 777 11.73 2.56 20.30
CA THR A 777 10.95 2.87 19.09
C THR A 777 9.50 2.42 19.17
N VAL A 778 8.61 3.13 18.50
CA VAL A 778 7.20 2.70 18.34
C VAL A 778 7.12 1.39 17.57
N ASP A 779 6.43 0.39 18.14
CA ASP A 779 6.10 -0.85 17.44
C ASP A 779 5.34 -0.55 16.15
N SER A 780 5.81 -1.12 15.03
CA SER A 780 5.15 -0.97 13.72
C SER A 780 5.03 0.49 13.22
N ILE A 781 6.04 1.34 13.46
CA ILE A 781 6.10 2.70 12.88
C ILE A 781 6.11 2.71 11.33
N SER A 782 6.76 1.73 10.69
CA SER A 782 6.92 1.74 9.22
C SER A 782 5.60 1.66 8.43
N PRO A 783 4.59 0.84 8.81
CA PRO A 783 3.25 0.89 8.23
C PRO A 783 2.62 2.29 8.20
N PHE A 784 2.78 3.09 9.27
CA PHE A 784 2.22 4.45 9.34
C PHE A 784 2.92 5.42 8.39
N ILE A 785 4.25 5.31 8.27
CA ILE A 785 5.01 6.07 7.25
C ILE A 785 4.56 5.65 5.84
N THR A 786 4.42 4.35 5.61
CA THR A 786 3.96 3.83 4.30
C THR A 786 2.57 4.36 3.95
N ALA A 787 1.66 4.42 4.93
CA ALA A 787 0.33 4.99 4.75
C ALA A 787 0.40 6.44 4.25
N VAL A 788 1.28 7.27 4.83
CA VAL A 788 1.50 8.65 4.36
C VAL A 788 1.98 8.68 2.91
N LEU A 789 2.99 7.86 2.57
CA LEU A 789 3.60 7.83 1.23
C LEU A 789 2.60 7.44 0.14
N VAL A 790 1.74 6.45 0.39
CA VAL A 790 0.82 5.92 -0.64
C VAL A 790 -0.32 6.87 -0.96
N HIS A 791 -0.69 7.74 0.00
CA HIS A 791 -1.63 8.84 -0.21
C HIS A 791 -0.98 10.02 -0.98
N GLY A 792 0.19 9.81 -1.59
CA GLY A 792 0.88 10.78 -2.43
C GLY A 792 1.50 11.92 -1.64
N LYS A 793 1.87 11.68 -0.37
CA LYS A 793 2.49 12.69 0.51
C LYS A 793 3.90 12.27 0.88
N GLN A 794 4.74 13.24 1.21
CA GLN A 794 6.05 12.99 1.83
C GLN A 794 6.00 13.19 3.34
N LEU A 795 6.95 12.59 4.04
CA LEU A 795 7.14 12.82 5.47
C LEU A 795 8.58 13.25 5.75
N THR A 796 8.78 14.15 6.72
CA THR A 796 10.13 14.51 7.19
C THR A 796 10.19 14.57 8.68
N VAL A 797 11.37 14.23 9.20
CA VAL A 797 11.69 14.32 10.62
C VAL A 797 12.91 15.22 10.82
N GLY A 798 12.92 15.95 11.93
CA GLY A 798 13.97 16.92 12.22
C GLY A 798 13.49 18.04 13.13
N VAL A 799 14.44 18.72 13.78
CA VAL A 799 14.17 19.88 14.64
C VAL A 799 14.20 21.15 13.80
N ILE A 800 13.30 22.10 14.06
CA ILE A 800 13.23 23.37 13.32
C ILE A 800 14.56 24.12 13.41
N GLY A 801 15.02 24.64 12.27
CA GLY A 801 16.31 25.31 12.13
C GLY A 801 17.50 24.36 11.94
N GLN A 802 17.29 23.05 12.02
CA GLN A 802 18.31 22.02 11.76
C GLN A 802 18.02 21.25 10.47
N LYS A 803 18.90 20.33 10.11
CA LYS A 803 18.72 19.45 8.94
C LYS A 803 17.51 18.55 9.15
N GLU A 804 16.61 18.52 8.18
CA GLU A 804 15.50 17.57 8.11
C GLU A 804 15.87 16.37 7.24
N THR A 805 15.46 15.17 7.65
CA THR A 805 15.59 13.94 6.86
C THR A 805 14.25 13.61 6.21
N VAL A 806 14.26 13.35 4.91
CA VAL A 806 13.06 13.02 4.13
C VAL A 806 12.85 11.51 4.10
N PHE A 807 11.64 11.09 4.42
CA PHE A 807 11.13 9.76 4.11
C PHE A 807 10.32 9.86 2.81
N ASP A 808 10.95 9.47 1.72
CA ASP A 808 10.39 9.45 0.35
C ASP A 808 10.11 8.02 -0.13
N LYS A 809 10.68 7.02 0.54
CA LYS A 809 10.43 5.59 0.35
C LYS A 809 10.19 4.88 1.69
N PRO A 810 9.50 3.74 1.70
CA PRO A 810 9.34 2.96 2.92
C PRO A 810 10.69 2.47 3.46
N MET A 811 10.92 2.70 4.75
CA MET A 811 12.16 2.31 5.44
C MET A 811 11.91 1.12 6.38
N THR A 812 12.96 0.37 6.67
CA THR A 812 12.97 -0.67 7.70
C THR A 812 12.93 -0.04 9.10
N PRO A 813 12.44 -0.76 10.13
CA PRO A 813 12.44 -0.24 11.51
C PRO A 813 13.82 0.24 11.98
N ALA A 814 14.88 -0.51 11.68
CA ALA A 814 16.26 -0.15 12.05
C ALA A 814 16.74 1.15 11.38
N GLU A 815 16.41 1.36 10.10
CA GLU A 815 16.75 2.61 9.43
C GLU A 815 15.98 3.81 10.02
N ILE A 816 14.74 3.61 10.44
CA ILE A 816 13.93 4.67 11.06
C ILE A 816 14.50 5.02 12.44
N GLU A 817 14.87 4.03 13.24
CA GLU A 817 15.53 4.22 14.53
C GLU A 817 16.79 5.08 14.38
N ILE A 818 17.69 4.70 13.47
CA ILE A 818 18.92 5.44 13.16
C ILE A 818 18.58 6.89 12.79
N VAL A 819 17.66 7.12 11.86
CA VAL A 819 17.32 8.49 11.45
C VAL A 819 16.76 9.32 12.61
N VAL A 820 15.86 8.75 13.41
CA VAL A 820 15.22 9.46 14.53
C VAL A 820 16.25 9.88 15.57
N TYR A 821 17.12 8.96 15.98
CA TYR A 821 18.10 9.24 17.03
C TYR A 821 19.34 9.99 16.55
N ASP A 822 19.72 9.91 15.27
CA ASP A 822 20.84 10.68 14.73
C ASP A 822 20.43 12.08 14.27
N THR A 823 19.19 12.28 13.80
CA THR A 823 18.75 13.58 13.25
C THR A 823 18.07 14.46 14.30
N ILE A 824 17.37 13.88 15.28
CA ILE A 824 16.48 14.63 16.19
C ILE A 824 17.08 14.73 17.59
N GLN A 825 17.41 13.60 18.21
CA GLN A 825 17.85 13.51 19.61
C GLN A 825 19.04 14.44 19.96
N PRO A 826 20.04 14.69 19.06
CA PRO A 826 21.18 15.55 19.39
C PRO A 826 20.78 17.01 19.61
N TYR A 827 19.65 17.43 19.04
CA TYR A 827 19.14 18.80 19.15
C TYR A 827 17.99 18.91 20.15
N ASP A 828 17.16 17.87 20.29
CA ASP A 828 16.08 17.82 21.26
C ASP A 828 15.75 16.36 21.65
N VAL A 829 16.03 16.02 22.91
CA VAL A 829 15.89 14.66 23.46
C VAL A 829 14.43 14.21 23.43
N ILE A 830 13.47 15.07 23.80
CA ILE A 830 12.05 14.69 23.87
C ILE A 830 11.44 14.57 22.48
N GLN A 831 11.81 15.46 21.55
CA GLN A 831 11.27 15.43 20.19
C GLN A 831 11.61 14.13 19.45
N ALA A 832 12.71 13.45 19.75
CA ALA A 832 13.02 12.16 19.13
C ALA A 832 11.89 11.13 19.31
N VAL A 833 11.21 11.17 20.45
CA VAL A 833 10.11 10.26 20.77
C VAL A 833 8.76 10.89 20.44
N LEU A 834 8.57 12.18 20.72
CA LEU A 834 7.33 12.89 20.39
C LEU A 834 7.06 12.91 18.88
N GLN A 835 8.09 13.06 18.04
CA GLN A 835 7.92 12.99 16.58
C GLN A 835 7.51 11.57 16.13
N GLN A 836 7.94 10.50 16.82
CA GLN A 836 7.42 9.14 16.55
C GLN A 836 5.93 9.04 16.87
N GLU A 837 5.45 9.65 17.98
CA GLU A 837 4.02 9.72 18.30
C GLU A 837 3.25 10.43 17.17
N VAL A 838 3.73 11.60 16.74
CA VAL A 838 3.09 12.38 15.66
C VAL A 838 3.04 11.60 14.35
N ILE A 839 4.11 10.87 13.98
CA ILE A 839 4.13 10.01 12.79
C ILE A 839 3.05 8.94 12.88
N LEU A 840 2.93 8.25 14.02
CA LEU A 840 1.92 7.23 14.26
C LEU A 840 0.51 7.82 14.11
N TYR A 841 0.23 8.96 14.74
CA TYR A 841 -1.08 9.60 14.67
C TYR A 841 -1.41 10.14 13.28
N CYS A 842 -0.46 10.80 12.60
CA CYS A 842 -0.66 11.26 11.23
C CYS A 842 -0.90 10.08 10.27
N GLY A 843 -0.14 9.00 10.40
CA GLY A 843 -0.33 7.80 9.59
C GLY A 843 -1.67 7.10 9.85
N ARG A 844 -2.18 7.12 11.08
CA ARG A 844 -3.52 6.59 11.38
C ARG A 844 -4.62 7.52 10.84
N LEU A 845 -4.50 8.83 11.08
CA LEU A 845 -5.49 9.83 10.65
C LEU A 845 -5.60 9.93 9.13
N ILE A 846 -4.50 9.80 8.38
CA ILE A 846 -4.58 9.89 6.91
C ILE A 846 -5.32 8.70 6.31
N SER A 847 -5.21 7.51 6.93
CA SER A 847 -5.95 6.32 6.50
C SER A 847 -7.43 6.37 6.84
N THR A 848 -7.82 7.06 7.92
CA THR A 848 -9.24 7.16 8.31
C THR A 848 -9.93 8.40 7.73
N ASN A 849 -9.25 9.55 7.80
CA ASN A 849 -9.75 10.88 7.46
C ASN A 849 -8.79 11.60 6.48
N PRO A 850 -8.60 11.09 5.25
CA PRO A 850 -7.62 11.64 4.29
C PRO A 850 -7.87 13.13 3.96
N GLU A 851 -9.12 13.60 4.02
CA GLU A 851 -9.50 14.99 3.77
C GLU A 851 -8.81 15.98 4.73
N MET A 852 -8.48 15.57 5.96
CA MET A 852 -7.76 16.43 6.92
C MET A 852 -6.37 16.84 6.42
N PHE A 853 -5.78 16.05 5.51
CA PHE A 853 -4.49 16.31 4.91
C PHE A 853 -4.59 16.96 3.52
N ARG A 854 -5.80 17.34 3.08
CA ARG A 854 -5.99 17.99 1.80
C ARG A 854 -5.27 19.34 1.77
N GLY A 855 -4.47 19.54 0.71
CA GLY A 855 -3.59 20.69 0.56
C GLY A 855 -2.24 20.55 1.27
N ILE A 856 -1.98 19.46 1.99
CA ILE A 856 -0.66 19.17 2.58
C ILE A 856 0.03 18.12 1.70
N LEU A 857 1.14 18.49 1.06
CA LEU A 857 1.93 17.55 0.24
C LEU A 857 3.02 16.89 1.09
N LYS A 858 3.73 17.64 1.93
CA LYS A 858 4.78 17.13 2.82
C LYS A 858 4.44 17.38 4.28
N ILE A 859 4.30 16.29 5.04
CA ILE A 859 4.12 16.34 6.49
C ILE A 859 5.49 16.55 7.14
N ARG A 860 5.79 17.80 7.52
CA ARG A 860 7.02 18.14 8.24
C ARG A 860 6.78 18.02 9.74
N VAL A 861 7.19 16.90 10.34
CA VAL A 861 6.77 16.52 11.69
C VAL A 861 7.22 17.54 12.74
N GLY A 862 8.43 18.09 12.61
CA GLY A 862 8.89 19.19 13.48
C GLY A 862 8.00 20.45 13.41
N TRP A 863 7.49 20.80 12.22
CA TRP A 863 6.57 21.92 12.04
C TRP A 863 5.15 21.61 12.50
N VAL A 864 4.73 20.34 12.47
CA VAL A 864 3.48 19.91 13.11
C VAL A 864 3.58 20.12 14.62
N VAL A 865 4.68 19.70 15.26
CA VAL A 865 4.91 19.93 16.70
C VAL A 865 4.90 21.44 17.02
N GLU A 866 5.51 22.27 16.18
CA GLU A 866 5.46 23.73 16.35
C GLU A 866 4.05 24.30 16.20
N ALA A 867 3.25 23.79 15.27
CA ALA A 867 1.84 24.16 15.17
C ALA A 867 1.06 23.80 16.44
N LEU A 868 1.36 22.67 17.09
CA LEU A 868 0.77 22.30 18.39
C LEU A 868 1.18 23.31 19.48
N ARG A 869 2.47 23.68 19.56
CA ARG A 869 2.99 24.67 20.52
C ARG A 869 2.33 26.04 20.34
N LEU A 870 2.21 26.51 19.10
CA LEU A 870 1.54 27.76 18.76
C LEU A 870 0.06 27.72 19.16
N TYR A 871 -0.65 26.64 18.84
CA TYR A 871 -2.05 26.47 19.24
C TYR A 871 -2.22 26.52 20.77
N LEU A 872 -1.38 25.81 21.53
CA LEU A 872 -1.40 25.84 22.99
C LEU A 872 -1.18 27.26 23.53
N LYS A 873 -0.24 28.01 22.95
CA LYS A 873 -0.01 29.42 23.29
C LYS A 873 -1.22 30.29 23.01
N PHE A 874 -1.89 30.13 21.87
CA PHE A 874 -3.10 30.89 21.53
C PHE A 874 -4.27 30.56 22.45
N SER A 875 -4.39 29.30 22.88
CA SER A 875 -5.43 28.84 23.80
C SER A 875 -5.21 29.26 25.25
N GLY A 876 -4.03 29.83 25.58
CA GLY A 876 -3.67 30.21 26.94
C GLY A 876 -3.35 29.03 27.86
N SER A 877 -3.00 27.87 27.31
CA SER A 877 -2.61 26.69 28.11
C SER A 877 -1.31 26.95 28.87
N SER A 878 -1.29 26.62 30.16
CA SER A 878 -0.07 26.67 31.00
C SER A 878 0.81 25.44 30.84
N LYS A 879 0.30 24.36 30.23
CA LYS A 879 0.98 23.07 30.07
C LYS A 879 1.81 23.07 28.79
N GLN A 880 3.07 22.66 28.87
CA GLN A 880 3.93 22.47 27.70
C GLN A 880 3.57 21.18 26.96
N ILE A 881 3.87 21.10 25.65
CA ILE A 881 3.50 19.93 24.81
C ILE A 881 4.13 18.63 25.34
N GLU A 882 5.32 18.74 25.90
CA GLU A 882 6.14 17.66 26.45
C GLU A 882 5.46 16.94 27.62
N ASP A 883 4.55 17.62 28.33
CA ASP A 883 3.83 17.07 29.48
C ASP A 883 2.41 16.57 29.13
N HIS A 884 1.94 16.81 27.90
CA HIS A 884 0.62 16.32 27.48
C HIS A 884 0.61 14.80 27.36
N SER A 885 -0.46 14.13 27.77
CA SER A 885 -0.57 12.68 27.62
C SER A 885 -0.57 12.29 26.13
N PRO A 886 -0.18 11.06 25.77
CA PRO A 886 -0.28 10.56 24.40
C PRO A 886 -1.65 10.82 23.75
N TYR A 887 -2.75 10.60 24.49
CA TYR A 887 -4.10 10.89 24.03
C TYR A 887 -4.34 12.39 23.80
N GLU A 888 -3.90 13.26 24.71
CA GLU A 888 -4.00 14.72 24.56
C GLU A 888 -3.22 15.20 23.32
N VAL A 889 -2.01 14.69 23.09
CA VAL A 889 -1.20 14.99 21.89
C VAL A 889 -1.96 14.60 20.61
N ARG A 890 -2.58 13.42 20.59
CA ARG A 890 -3.42 12.99 19.47
C ARG A 890 -4.61 13.93 19.22
N GLN A 891 -5.30 14.37 20.27
CA GLN A 891 -6.41 15.32 20.15
C GLN A 891 -5.94 16.68 19.62
N LEU A 892 -4.77 17.15 20.06
CA LEU A 892 -4.17 18.39 19.55
C LEU A 892 -3.82 18.30 18.07
N ILE A 893 -3.32 17.15 17.60
CA ILE A 893 -3.03 16.91 16.18
C ILE A 893 -4.32 16.96 15.36
N ASP A 894 -5.38 16.26 15.80
CA ASP A 894 -6.69 16.30 15.13
C ASP A 894 -7.23 17.74 15.04
N LYS A 895 -7.10 18.51 16.13
CA LYS A 895 -7.49 19.93 16.20
C LYS A 895 -6.69 20.80 15.23
N VAL A 896 -5.37 20.65 15.18
CA VAL A 896 -4.50 21.43 14.28
C VAL A 896 -4.68 21.02 12.82
N LEU A 897 -4.98 19.77 12.51
CA LEU A 897 -5.25 19.35 11.14
C LEU A 897 -6.65 19.75 10.64
N SER A 898 -7.58 20.05 11.54
CA SER A 898 -8.98 20.44 11.23
C SER A 898 -9.25 21.96 11.31
N ILE A 899 -8.22 22.83 11.28
CA ILE A 899 -8.33 24.31 11.43
C ILE A 899 -9.50 24.91 10.62
N LYS A 900 -9.72 24.46 9.38
CA LYS A 900 -10.79 24.96 8.51
C LYS A 900 -12.20 24.82 9.10
N GLU A 901 -12.44 23.82 9.95
CA GLU A 901 -13.76 23.49 10.48
C GLU A 901 -14.17 24.34 11.69
N TRP A 902 -13.19 24.85 12.43
CA TRP A 902 -13.41 25.52 13.71
C TRP A 902 -12.82 26.92 13.80
N ALA A 903 -11.83 27.30 12.99
CA ALA A 903 -11.16 28.61 13.09
C ALA A 903 -12.14 29.80 13.00
N ALA A 904 -13.17 29.69 12.15
CA ALA A 904 -14.21 30.73 12.04
C ALA A 904 -15.11 30.78 13.30
N LYS A 905 -15.41 29.63 13.91
CA LYS A 905 -16.24 29.53 15.12
C LYS A 905 -15.51 30.08 16.34
N GLU A 906 -14.22 29.78 16.47
CA GLU A 906 -13.37 30.25 17.57
C GLU A 906 -12.74 31.62 17.32
N LYS A 907 -13.11 32.31 16.22
CA LYS A 907 -12.67 33.67 15.87
C LYS A 907 -11.15 33.83 15.92
N LEU A 908 -10.40 32.88 15.35
CA LEU A 908 -8.95 33.04 15.20
C LEU A 908 -8.62 34.32 14.43
N THR A 909 -7.59 35.04 14.89
CA THR A 909 -7.04 36.18 14.16
C THR A 909 -6.43 35.71 12.84
N ALA A 910 -6.34 36.62 11.86
CA ALA A 910 -5.71 36.32 10.56
C ALA A 910 -4.26 35.85 10.74
N LEU A 911 -3.52 36.45 11.67
CA LEU A 911 -2.16 36.07 12.03
C LEU A 911 -2.09 34.63 12.55
N HIS A 912 -2.89 34.26 13.57
CA HIS A 912 -2.89 32.91 14.12
C HIS A 912 -3.23 31.86 13.05
N ARG A 913 -4.18 32.17 12.16
CA ARG A 913 -4.55 31.27 11.07
C ARG A 913 -3.40 31.06 10.09
N ARG A 914 -2.71 32.14 9.70
CA ARG A 914 -1.55 32.08 8.81
C ARG A 914 -0.37 31.34 9.42
N GLN A 915 -0.14 31.51 10.72
CA GLN A 915 0.88 30.77 11.45
C GLN A 915 0.62 29.26 11.42
N LEU A 916 -0.61 28.83 11.75
CA LEU A 916 -0.93 27.40 11.76
C LEU A 916 -0.94 26.78 10.35
N GLU A 917 -1.60 27.41 9.36
CA GLU A 917 -1.64 26.91 7.98
C GLU A 917 -0.24 26.95 7.33
N GLY A 918 0.57 27.95 7.69
CA GLY A 918 1.97 28.08 7.27
C GLY A 918 2.87 26.99 7.82
N CYS A 919 2.72 26.60 9.09
CA CYS A 919 3.44 25.45 9.68
C CYS A 919 3.11 24.15 8.94
N LEU A 920 1.84 23.94 8.59
CA LEU A 920 1.39 22.77 7.82
C LEU A 920 1.71 22.85 6.32
N CYS A 921 2.16 24.02 5.84
CA CYS A 921 2.32 24.34 4.42
C CYS A 921 1.08 23.99 3.59
N ARG A 922 -0.12 24.27 4.13
CA ARG A 922 -1.37 23.85 3.49
C ARG A 922 -1.76 24.80 2.36
N VAL A 923 -1.87 24.24 1.15
CA VAL A 923 -2.22 24.98 -0.08
C VAL A 923 -3.66 24.71 -0.55
N PRO A 924 -4.24 25.60 -1.39
CA PRO A 924 -5.53 25.36 -2.06
C PRO A 924 -5.50 24.12 -2.99
N SER A 925 -6.69 23.60 -3.34
CA SER A 925 -6.80 22.54 -4.35
C SER A 925 -6.32 23.04 -5.71
N SER A 926 -5.62 22.19 -6.44
CA SER A 926 -5.01 22.51 -7.75
C SER A 926 -3.92 23.60 -7.69
N PHE A 927 -3.44 23.97 -6.50
CA PHE A 927 -2.39 24.97 -6.33
C PHE A 927 -1.14 24.66 -7.16
N TYR A 928 -0.63 23.43 -7.11
CA TYR A 928 0.55 23.07 -7.89
C TYR A 928 0.31 23.18 -9.40
N ASN A 929 -0.83 22.69 -9.90
CA ASN A 929 -1.19 22.85 -11.31
C ASN A 929 -1.31 24.34 -11.70
N GLN A 930 -1.85 25.17 -10.81
CA GLN A 930 -1.91 26.62 -11.01
C GLN A 930 -0.51 27.25 -11.06
N VAL A 931 0.42 26.83 -10.18
CA VAL A 931 1.81 27.29 -10.21
C VAL A 931 2.51 26.84 -11.49
N TRP A 932 2.22 25.64 -12.00
CA TRP A 932 2.67 25.20 -13.33
C TRP A 932 2.18 26.15 -14.42
N ASP A 933 0.90 26.52 -14.40
CA ASP A 933 0.32 27.45 -15.36
C ASP A 933 0.95 28.85 -15.25
N VAL A 934 1.27 29.32 -14.04
CA VAL A 934 2.06 30.54 -13.84
C VAL A 934 3.45 30.39 -14.46
N MET A 935 4.11 29.25 -14.25
CA MET A 935 5.45 28.98 -14.76
C MET A 935 5.48 28.96 -16.29
N MET A 936 4.44 28.46 -16.96
CA MET A 936 4.31 28.54 -18.42
C MET A 936 4.26 29.99 -18.94
N ARG A 937 3.90 30.95 -18.09
CA ARG A 937 3.78 32.39 -18.43
C ARG A 937 4.89 33.27 -17.87
N THR A 938 5.90 32.67 -17.25
CA THR A 938 7.07 33.36 -16.70
C THR A 938 8.36 32.78 -17.31
N PRO A 939 8.84 33.27 -18.47
CA PRO A 939 10.00 32.71 -19.18
C PRO A 939 11.28 32.61 -18.34
N GLN A 940 11.46 33.53 -17.39
CA GLN A 940 12.62 33.58 -16.49
C GLN A 940 12.37 32.86 -15.15
N GLY A 941 11.21 32.22 -14.98
CA GLY A 941 10.86 31.44 -13.80
C GLY A 941 10.24 32.24 -12.63
N ILE A 942 10.18 31.59 -11.47
CA ILE A 942 9.59 32.12 -10.23
C ILE A 942 10.69 32.26 -9.17
N LYS A 943 10.78 33.41 -8.50
CA LYS A 943 11.83 33.72 -7.52
C LYS A 943 11.26 34.02 -6.13
N VAL A 944 11.85 33.39 -5.11
CA VAL A 944 11.53 33.59 -3.69
C VAL A 944 12.79 33.56 -2.85
N MET A 945 13.05 34.60 -2.04
CA MET A 945 14.18 34.65 -1.09
C MET A 945 15.54 34.28 -1.73
N GLY A 946 15.79 34.76 -2.95
CA GLY A 946 17.01 34.47 -3.71
C GLY A 946 17.05 33.13 -4.46
N ASN A 947 16.11 32.22 -4.19
CA ASN A 947 15.97 30.96 -4.93
C ASN A 947 15.08 31.15 -6.17
N VAL A 948 15.52 30.64 -7.32
CA VAL A 948 14.77 30.71 -8.58
C VAL A 948 14.41 29.30 -9.03
N ILE A 949 13.12 29.05 -9.28
CA ILE A 949 12.67 27.90 -10.08
C ILE A 949 12.65 28.39 -11.53
N PRO A 950 13.60 27.98 -12.39
CA PRO A 950 13.62 28.42 -13.77
C PRO A 950 12.49 27.74 -14.56
N GLN A 951 11.93 28.41 -15.57
CA GLN A 951 10.92 27.80 -16.44
C GLN A 951 11.49 26.60 -17.19
N GLN A 952 12.66 26.79 -17.80
CA GLN A 952 13.45 25.72 -18.43
C GLN A 952 14.70 25.43 -17.58
N PRO A 953 15.05 24.17 -17.35
CA PRO A 953 14.49 22.96 -17.96
C PRO A 953 13.31 22.35 -17.19
N THR A 954 12.67 23.06 -16.25
CA THR A 954 11.62 22.47 -15.41
C THR A 954 10.43 21.96 -16.24
N LEU A 955 9.92 22.76 -17.17
CA LEU A 955 8.81 22.35 -18.05
C LEU A 955 9.21 21.26 -19.06
N SER A 956 10.48 21.14 -19.43
CA SER A 956 10.95 20.06 -20.30
C SER A 956 11.14 18.75 -19.54
N ASN A 957 11.60 18.81 -18.31
CA ASN A 957 11.90 17.64 -17.50
C ASN A 957 10.67 16.99 -16.86
N MET A 958 9.55 17.71 -16.75
CA MET A 958 8.42 17.36 -15.88
C MET A 958 7.07 17.48 -16.60
N THR A 959 5.99 17.03 -15.97
CA THR A 959 4.59 17.27 -16.41
C THR A 959 3.75 18.00 -15.37
N ARG A 960 2.67 18.66 -15.81
CA ARG A 960 1.79 19.53 -15.02
C ARG A 960 1.25 18.92 -13.71
N SER A 961 0.95 17.63 -13.72
CA SER A 961 0.25 16.94 -12.62
C SER A 961 1.15 15.98 -11.83
N GLU A 962 2.46 15.93 -12.12
CA GLU A 962 3.35 15.01 -11.42
C GLU A 962 3.74 15.53 -10.02
N ILE A 963 3.95 14.59 -9.09
CA ILE A 963 4.32 14.92 -7.71
C ILE A 963 5.70 15.59 -7.65
N THR A 964 6.63 15.22 -8.54
CA THR A 964 8.00 15.77 -8.57
C THR A 964 8.02 17.28 -8.75
N PHE A 965 7.20 17.82 -9.66
CA PHE A 965 7.07 19.27 -9.82
C PHE A 965 6.49 19.93 -8.56
N ALA A 966 5.45 19.34 -7.98
CA ALA A 966 4.84 19.84 -6.76
C ALA A 966 5.84 19.90 -5.59
N LEU A 967 6.75 18.92 -5.50
CA LEU A 967 7.83 18.88 -4.51
C LEU A 967 8.88 19.98 -4.72
N ILE A 968 9.18 20.39 -5.95
CA ILE A 968 10.07 21.54 -6.23
C ILE A 968 9.44 22.83 -5.71
N VAL A 969 8.15 23.04 -6.00
CA VAL A 969 7.41 24.21 -5.51
C VAL A 969 7.37 24.21 -3.98
N GLU A 970 7.13 23.06 -3.36
CA GLU A 970 7.13 22.92 -1.90
C GLU A 970 8.52 23.13 -1.29
N GLN A 971 9.58 22.67 -1.93
CA GLN A 971 10.96 22.94 -1.50
C GLN A 971 11.25 24.44 -1.52
N MET A 972 10.82 25.17 -2.55
CA MET A 972 10.92 26.64 -2.58
C MET A 972 10.17 27.28 -1.40
N LEU A 973 8.94 26.86 -1.11
CA LEU A 973 8.17 27.36 0.05
C LEU A 973 8.83 27.02 1.40
N ASN A 974 9.48 25.86 1.49
CA ASN A 974 10.12 25.39 2.72
C ASN A 974 11.36 26.18 3.15
N HIS A 975 12.00 26.91 2.24
CA HIS A 975 13.10 27.83 2.57
C HIS A 975 12.64 29.01 3.44
N ILE A 976 11.34 29.34 3.40
CA ILE A 976 10.76 30.40 4.20
C ILE A 976 10.62 29.91 5.65
N GLN A 977 11.34 30.53 6.58
CA GLN A 977 11.32 30.15 8.01
C GLN A 977 10.07 30.64 8.75
N LEU A 978 9.53 31.82 8.40
CA LEU A 978 8.35 32.37 9.07
C LEU A 978 7.07 31.74 8.48
N PRO A 979 6.26 31.00 9.26
CA PRO A 979 5.11 30.30 8.74
C PRO A 979 4.05 31.26 8.16
N GLU A 980 3.78 32.39 8.81
CA GLU A 980 2.85 33.40 8.32
C GLU A 980 3.29 34.04 6.99
N TYR A 981 4.61 34.19 6.78
CA TYR A 981 5.15 34.67 5.50
C TYR A 981 5.04 33.61 4.42
N ARG A 982 5.27 32.33 4.76
CA ARG A 982 5.08 31.20 3.85
C ARG A 982 3.64 31.15 3.35
N GLN A 983 2.67 31.36 4.25
CA GLN A 983 1.26 31.41 3.89
C GLN A 983 0.92 32.61 2.98
N LEU A 984 1.51 33.79 3.21
CA LEU A 984 1.33 34.93 2.29
C LEU A 984 1.84 34.65 0.87
N ILE A 985 2.96 33.93 0.73
CA ILE A 985 3.48 33.55 -0.60
C ILE A 985 2.52 32.60 -1.32
N VAL A 986 1.90 31.65 -0.61
CA VAL A 986 0.86 30.78 -1.16
C VAL A 986 -0.34 31.59 -1.62
N GLU A 987 -0.83 32.52 -0.78
CA GLU A 987 -1.94 33.43 -1.13
C GLU A 987 -1.60 34.25 -2.39
N LEU A 988 -0.39 34.82 -2.46
CA LEU A 988 0.09 35.60 -3.60
C LEU A 988 0.11 34.77 -4.90
N LEU A 989 0.67 33.56 -4.89
CA LEU A 989 0.73 32.68 -6.06
C LEU A 989 -0.66 32.30 -6.58
N SER A 990 -1.61 32.03 -5.68
CA SER A 990 -3.00 31.78 -6.09
C SER A 990 -3.66 32.99 -6.74
N ILE A 991 -3.34 34.21 -6.28
CA ILE A 991 -3.83 35.44 -6.90
C ILE A 991 -3.20 35.64 -8.28
N VAL A 992 -1.88 35.45 -8.42
CA VAL A 992 -1.19 35.52 -9.73
C VAL A 992 -1.81 34.54 -10.72
N ALA A 993 -1.98 33.27 -10.32
CA ALA A 993 -2.59 32.26 -11.17
C ALA A 993 -4.01 32.64 -11.60
N THR A 994 -4.81 33.19 -10.70
CA THR A 994 -6.17 33.64 -11.02
C THR A 994 -6.17 34.81 -12.00
N ILE A 995 -5.24 35.76 -11.87
CA ILE A 995 -5.10 36.89 -12.79
C ILE A 995 -4.67 36.39 -14.18
N LEU A 996 -3.66 35.53 -14.28
CA LEU A 996 -3.19 34.99 -15.56
C LEU A 996 -4.24 34.12 -16.25
N ALA A 997 -4.97 33.28 -15.49
CA ALA A 997 -6.02 32.44 -16.04
C ALA A 997 -7.19 33.27 -16.64
N ARG A 998 -7.46 34.46 -16.09
CA ARG A 998 -8.49 35.38 -16.61
C ARG A 998 -8.00 36.26 -17.76
N ASN A 999 -6.70 36.39 -17.94
CA ASN A 999 -6.08 37.24 -18.97
C ASN A 999 -5.01 36.43 -19.72
N PRO A 1000 -5.41 35.50 -20.61
CA PRO A 1000 -4.50 34.61 -21.33
C PRO A 1000 -3.49 35.33 -22.23
N GLU A 1001 -3.63 36.63 -22.47
CA GLU A 1001 -2.72 37.48 -23.24
C GLU A 1001 -1.53 38.02 -22.43
N LEU A 1002 -1.55 37.91 -21.09
CA LEU A 1002 -0.52 38.48 -20.20
C LEU A 1002 0.62 37.51 -19.88
N SER A 1003 1.86 37.97 -19.99
CA SER A 1003 3.06 37.23 -19.58
C SER A 1003 4.06 38.15 -18.87
N PHE A 1004 4.93 37.56 -18.04
CA PHE A 1004 5.99 38.28 -17.34
C PHE A 1004 7.29 38.28 -18.15
N ASN A 1005 8.04 39.39 -18.13
CA ASN A 1005 9.32 39.50 -18.86
C ASN A 1005 10.55 39.14 -17.99
N HIS A 1006 10.43 39.32 -16.68
CA HIS A 1006 11.48 39.05 -15.70
C HIS A 1006 11.06 37.90 -14.77
N PRO A 1007 11.98 37.34 -13.97
CA PRO A 1007 11.60 36.36 -12.95
C PRO A 1007 10.49 36.95 -12.08
N LEU A 1008 9.45 36.17 -11.81
CA LEU A 1008 8.37 36.58 -10.91
C LEU A 1008 8.91 36.64 -9.47
N ASP A 1009 9.32 37.83 -9.03
CA ASP A 1009 9.91 38.05 -7.69
C ASP A 1009 8.80 38.24 -6.65
N LEU A 1010 8.47 37.15 -5.95
CA LEU A 1010 7.38 37.14 -4.97
C LEU A 1010 7.70 37.97 -3.73
N GLU A 1011 8.99 38.12 -3.38
CA GLU A 1011 9.41 38.91 -2.23
C GLU A 1011 9.17 40.39 -2.49
N GLN A 1012 9.54 40.87 -3.68
CA GLN A 1012 9.31 42.26 -4.08
C GLN A 1012 7.81 42.58 -4.14
N LEU A 1013 6.98 41.69 -4.68
CA LEU A 1013 5.54 41.87 -4.72
C LEU A 1013 4.91 41.99 -3.33
N ILE A 1014 5.37 41.21 -2.35
CA ILE A 1014 4.91 41.35 -0.95
C ILE A 1014 5.37 42.69 -0.35
N LYS A 1015 6.61 43.13 -0.61
CA LYS A 1015 7.12 44.43 -0.13
C LYS A 1015 6.32 45.59 -0.73
N ASP A 1016 6.00 45.52 -2.02
CA ASP A 1016 5.20 46.52 -2.71
C ASP A 1016 3.77 46.58 -2.14
N ALA A 1017 3.15 45.43 -1.90
CA ALA A 1017 1.84 45.36 -1.25
C ALA A 1017 1.87 45.94 0.18
N ALA A 1018 2.93 45.64 0.95
CA ALA A 1018 3.11 46.18 2.30
C ALA A 1018 3.33 47.69 2.29
N TYR A 1019 4.12 48.21 1.33
CA TYR A 1019 4.30 49.64 1.14
C TYR A 1019 2.98 50.35 0.82
N MET A 1020 2.18 49.79 -0.10
CA MET A 1020 0.86 50.34 -0.43
C MET A 1020 -0.09 50.32 0.77
N TYR A 1021 -0.11 49.24 1.54
CA TYR A 1021 -0.92 49.14 2.76
C TYR A 1021 -0.50 50.17 3.81
N SER A 1022 0.79 50.29 4.11
CA SER A 1022 1.31 51.27 5.06
C SER A 1022 0.98 52.70 4.64
N LYS A 1023 1.11 53.00 3.34
CA LYS A 1023 0.80 54.31 2.78
C LYS A 1023 -0.68 54.66 2.91
N ASP A 1024 -1.57 53.73 2.57
CA ASP A 1024 -3.02 53.95 2.61
C ASP A 1024 -3.56 54.05 4.06
N ASN A 1025 -2.85 53.49 5.05
CA ASN A 1025 -3.24 53.49 6.47
C ASN A 1025 -2.39 54.41 7.37
N ASN A 1026 -1.53 55.26 6.79
CA ASN A 1026 -0.64 56.17 7.52
C ASN A 1026 0.23 55.50 8.60
N LEU A 1027 0.76 54.30 8.33
CA LEU A 1027 1.59 53.54 9.26
C LEU A 1027 3.08 53.85 9.07
N GLU A 1028 3.85 53.89 10.16
CA GLU A 1028 5.30 54.09 10.10
C GLU A 1028 6.03 52.84 9.58
N GLY A 1029 6.75 53.02 8.48
CA GLY A 1029 7.56 52.00 7.82
C GLY A 1029 6.77 51.02 6.94
N SER A 1030 7.46 50.36 6.01
CA SER A 1030 6.91 49.34 5.12
C SER A 1030 7.13 47.93 5.69
N LYS A 1031 6.60 47.69 6.90
CA LYS A 1031 6.75 46.39 7.57
C LYS A 1031 5.73 45.38 7.03
N VAL A 1032 6.21 44.23 6.59
CA VAL A 1032 5.35 43.11 6.16
C VAL A 1032 4.49 42.58 7.30
N SER A 1033 4.89 42.80 8.57
CA SER A 1033 4.13 42.40 9.75
C SER A 1033 2.69 42.94 9.76
N TYR A 1034 2.47 44.15 9.23
CA TYR A 1034 1.13 44.72 9.12
C TYR A 1034 0.21 43.91 8.20
N LEU A 1035 0.76 43.31 7.14
CA LEU A 1035 -0.01 42.43 6.26
C LEU A 1035 -0.40 41.13 6.95
N PHE A 1036 0.43 40.58 7.84
CA PHE A 1036 0.14 39.32 8.54
C PHE A 1036 -1.13 39.42 9.41
N GLU A 1037 -1.33 40.57 10.06
CA GLU A 1037 -2.47 40.83 10.95
C GLU A 1037 -3.74 41.26 10.20
N THR A 1038 -3.59 41.74 8.97
CA THR A 1038 -4.68 42.23 8.12
C THR A 1038 -5.63 41.11 7.71
N SER A 1039 -6.93 41.41 7.62
CA SER A 1039 -7.95 40.47 7.14
C SER A 1039 -7.65 39.96 5.72
N ASN A 1040 -8.04 38.71 5.42
CA ASN A 1040 -7.75 38.08 4.12
C ASN A 1040 -8.28 38.90 2.94
N VAL A 1041 -9.46 39.51 3.05
CA VAL A 1041 -10.07 40.30 1.96
C VAL A 1041 -9.22 41.55 1.63
N GLN A 1042 -8.84 42.30 2.67
CA GLN A 1042 -8.01 43.49 2.49
C GLN A 1042 -6.63 43.12 1.97
N CYS A 1043 -6.00 42.09 2.55
CA CYS A 1043 -4.68 41.62 2.13
C CYS A 1043 -4.67 41.20 0.64
N THR A 1044 -5.65 40.39 0.20
CA THR A 1044 -5.82 40.02 -1.21
C THR A 1044 -5.91 41.23 -2.13
N GLY A 1045 -6.62 42.29 -1.71
CA GLY A 1045 -6.73 43.52 -2.49
C GLY A 1045 -5.38 44.21 -2.73
N TYR A 1046 -4.53 44.30 -1.70
CA TYR A 1046 -3.20 44.90 -1.83
C TYR A 1046 -2.23 44.01 -2.63
N LEU A 1047 -2.28 42.69 -2.44
CA LEU A 1047 -1.48 41.74 -3.24
C LEU A 1047 -1.86 41.82 -4.73
N ALA A 1048 -3.16 41.84 -5.05
CA ALA A 1048 -3.64 41.99 -6.42
C ALA A 1048 -3.20 43.32 -7.05
N ARG A 1049 -3.28 44.44 -6.30
CA ARG A 1049 -2.80 45.75 -6.77
C ARG A 1049 -1.30 45.73 -7.07
N ALA A 1050 -0.48 45.08 -6.24
CA ALA A 1050 0.95 44.95 -6.48
C ALA A 1050 1.23 44.16 -7.78
N ILE A 1051 0.55 43.03 -7.98
CA ILE A 1051 0.69 42.21 -9.20
C ILE A 1051 0.29 42.99 -10.45
N VAL A 1052 -0.88 43.63 -10.43
CA VAL A 1052 -1.38 44.40 -11.59
C VAL A 1052 -0.44 45.56 -11.91
N ASN A 1053 0.07 46.28 -10.91
CA ASN A 1053 1.04 47.35 -11.13
C ASN A 1053 2.35 46.85 -11.73
N ASN A 1054 2.81 45.65 -11.36
CA ASN A 1054 4.00 45.04 -11.96
C ASN A 1054 3.72 44.61 -13.41
N LEU A 1055 2.60 43.91 -13.66
CA LEU A 1055 2.16 43.51 -15.01
C LEU A 1055 1.94 44.71 -15.95
N LEU A 1056 1.37 45.82 -15.47
CA LEU A 1056 1.12 47.02 -16.27
C LEU A 1056 2.38 47.85 -16.54
N LYS A 1057 3.38 47.80 -15.66
CA LYS A 1057 4.66 48.50 -15.86
C LYS A 1057 5.58 47.75 -16.82
N GLU A 1058 5.48 46.43 -16.87
CA GLU A 1058 6.50 45.58 -17.49
C GLU A 1058 5.95 44.57 -18.52
N GLY A 1059 4.63 44.41 -18.69
CA GLY A 1059 4.04 43.40 -19.59
C GLY A 1059 3.89 43.84 -21.05
N GLN A 1060 4.07 42.91 -21.99
CA GLN A 1060 3.57 43.03 -23.38
C GLN A 1060 2.36 42.12 -23.60
N LEU A 1061 1.48 42.55 -24.51
CA LEU A 1061 0.51 41.67 -25.16
C LEU A 1061 1.29 40.68 -26.04
N THR A 1062 1.16 39.37 -25.78
CA THR A 1062 1.81 38.35 -26.62
C THR A 1062 1.41 38.52 -28.09
N LYS A 1063 2.38 38.84 -28.95
CA LYS A 1063 2.29 38.62 -30.39
C LYS A 1063 2.74 37.19 -30.64
N ASP A 1064 1.99 36.45 -31.46
CA ASP A 1064 2.15 35.02 -31.79
C ASP A 1064 1.47 34.05 -30.83
N ILE A 1065 0.17 33.87 -31.04
CA ILE A 1065 -0.49 32.59 -30.87
C ILE A 1065 -0.97 32.22 -32.28
N GLY A 1066 -0.26 31.29 -32.92
CA GLY A 1066 -0.84 30.51 -34.01
C GLY A 1066 -2.01 29.71 -33.45
N ASP A 1067 -3.09 29.65 -34.21
CA ASP A 1067 -4.40 29.09 -33.87
C ASP A 1067 -4.35 27.69 -33.22
N GLU A 1068 -4.34 27.61 -31.89
CA GLU A 1068 -4.79 26.44 -31.14
C GLU A 1068 -5.70 26.88 -29.99
N ALA A 1069 -6.93 27.24 -30.34
CA ALA A 1069 -8.02 27.35 -29.39
C ALA A 1069 -8.81 26.04 -29.41
N GLU A 1070 -8.39 25.05 -28.62
CA GLU A 1070 -9.28 23.93 -28.28
C GLU A 1070 -10.41 24.45 -27.38
N VAL A 1071 -11.62 24.43 -27.94
CA VAL A 1071 -12.86 24.79 -27.29
C VAL A 1071 -13.15 23.79 -26.16
N CYS A 1072 -12.85 24.20 -24.94
CA CYS A 1072 -13.26 23.51 -23.72
C CYS A 1072 -14.77 23.69 -23.53
N ASN A 1073 -15.57 22.81 -24.12
CA ASN A 1073 -16.98 22.67 -23.76
C ASN A 1073 -17.06 22.04 -22.36
N ILE A 1074 -17.63 22.80 -21.43
CA ILE A 1074 -17.94 22.36 -20.08
C ILE A 1074 -19.06 21.31 -20.15
N SER A 1075 -18.74 20.08 -19.77
CA SER A 1075 -19.65 19.12 -19.13
C SER A 1075 -18.89 18.21 -18.17
#